data_AF-G3YA15-F1
#
_entry.id   AF-G3YA15-F1
#
_cell.length_a   1.000
_cell.length_b   1.000
_cell.length_c   1.000
_cell.angle_alpha   90.00
_cell.angle_beta   90.00
_cell.angle_gamma   90.00
#
_symmetry.space_group_name_H-M   'P 1'
#
loop_
_entity.id
_entity.type
_entity.pdbx_description
1 polymer ?
#
loop_
_entity_poly.entity_id
_entity_poly.type
_entity_poly.pdbx_seq_one_letter_code
_entity_poly.pdbx_strand_id
1 'polypeptide(L)'
;MFVYKRDGRKERVQFDKITARVSRLCYGLDPEHVDAAAITQKVISGVYQGVTTVELDNLAAETAAYMTVTHPDYAILAARIAVSNLHKQTKKQFSLVISDLYHYVNPKNNQPAPMISKETYEIIMKHADELNSAIVYDRDFNYNFFGFKTLERSYLLRINGKVAERPQHLLMRVAVGIHGSDIEKAIETYHLMSQKYFTHASPTLFNAGTPQPQLASCFLVDMKEDSIDGIYDTLKTCAMISKTAGGIGLNVHRIRSTGSYIGGTNGTSNGLVPMLRVFNNTARYVDQGGNKRPGAFAIYLEPWHSDVFEFLDLRKNHGKEEVRARDLFYALWTPDLFMKRVEANGDWTLFCPNEAPGLADVYGDEFDALYEKYEKEGRGRRTIKAQKLWYAILEAQTETGNPFMLYKDACNKKSNQKNLGTIRSSNLCTEIIEYSAPDEVAVCNLASLALPTFVDAARGEYDFGKLHEVVQVLVRNLNKIIDINYYPVPEAKKSNFRHRPIALGVNGLADAFLALRLPFDSAEARQLNIQIFETIYHAGLTASSDLAKEFGTYETYEGSPVSQGILQYDMWDRTPTDLWDWAALKAKIAQTGVRNSLLVAPMPTASTSQILGFNECFEPYTSNIYSRRVLAGEFQVVNPWLLKDLVDLGLWSDNMKNRIIAEGGSVQNIPNIPSDIKALYKTVWEISQRTILQMAADRGAFIDQSQSLNIHLKEPTMGKITSMHFAGWKMGLKTGMYYLRTMAASAPIQFTVDQEQLKVEDTNVARTNAAYKKRAVGAASSTYSAVPRGQAPVNGHSENGVNGINGSNNGSPRALAADASSTQENGPQEEDSQQESEERENDIYSQQVLQCSIENKEACIMCQG
;
A
#
# COMPACT_ATOMS: atom_id res chain seq x y z
N MET A 1 11.39 10.28 -44.81
CA MET A 1 11.06 10.63 -43.41
C MET A 1 12.35 10.87 -42.62
N PHE A 2 12.37 11.90 -41.77
CA PHE A 2 13.53 12.27 -40.94
C PHE A 2 13.12 12.41 -39.48
N VAL A 3 14.07 12.17 -38.57
CA VAL A 3 13.93 12.32 -37.12
C VAL A 3 14.90 13.37 -36.59
N TYR A 4 14.57 13.99 -35.48
CA TYR A 4 15.47 14.89 -34.75
C TYR A 4 16.16 14.14 -33.60
N LYS A 5 17.49 14.12 -33.64
CA LYS A 5 18.32 13.64 -32.54
C LYS A 5 18.17 14.56 -31.33
N ARG A 6 18.62 14.06 -30.18
CA ARG A 6 18.61 14.78 -28.90
C ARG A 6 19.45 16.06 -28.92
N ASP A 7 20.45 16.11 -29.80
CA ASP A 7 21.29 17.29 -30.05
C ASP A 7 20.73 18.20 -31.16
N GLY A 8 19.50 17.98 -31.61
CA GLY A 8 18.83 18.75 -32.66
C GLY A 8 19.23 18.37 -34.09
N ARG A 9 20.18 17.45 -34.30
CA ARG A 9 20.59 17.04 -35.65
C ARG A 9 19.48 16.24 -36.34
N LYS A 10 19.25 16.56 -37.61
CA LYS A 10 18.32 15.84 -38.49
C LYS A 10 18.98 14.57 -39.04
N GLU A 11 18.33 13.42 -38.89
CA GLU A 11 18.80 12.14 -39.45
C GLU A 11 17.66 11.43 -40.20
N ARG A 12 18.00 10.68 -41.27
CA ARG A 12 17.02 9.89 -42.02
C ARG A 12 16.58 8.68 -41.18
N VAL A 13 15.28 8.38 -41.17
CA VAL A 13 14.76 7.14 -40.57
C VAL A 13 15.37 5.94 -41.31
N GLN A 14 16.03 5.05 -40.57
CA GLN A 14 16.63 3.82 -41.10
C GLN A 14 16.13 2.64 -40.29
N PHE A 15 15.45 1.70 -40.96
CA PHE A 15 14.90 0.49 -40.35
C PHE A 15 15.97 -0.29 -39.57
N ASP A 16 17.12 -0.51 -40.19
CA ASP A 16 18.21 -1.29 -39.61
C ASP A 16 18.79 -0.65 -38.34
N LYS A 17 18.81 0.69 -38.26
CA LYS A 17 19.31 1.40 -37.07
C LYS A 17 18.38 1.24 -35.87
N ILE A 18 17.07 1.30 -36.09
CA ILE A 18 16.07 1.10 -35.04
C ILE A 18 16.11 -0.36 -34.58
N THR A 19 16.10 -1.29 -35.54
CA THR A 19 16.15 -2.74 -35.26
C THR A 19 17.42 -3.12 -34.51
N ALA A 20 18.60 -2.62 -34.93
CA ALA A 20 19.86 -2.89 -34.25
C ALA A 20 19.87 -2.37 -32.80
N ARG A 21 19.21 -1.24 -32.54
CA ARG A 21 19.09 -0.70 -31.19
C ARG A 21 18.20 -1.56 -30.30
N VAL A 22 17.03 -1.98 -30.79
CA VAL A 22 16.12 -2.85 -30.05
C VAL A 22 16.77 -4.23 -29.81
N SER A 23 17.43 -4.78 -30.83
CA SER A 23 18.12 -6.08 -30.75
C SER A 23 19.22 -6.10 -29.69
N ARG A 24 19.98 -5.01 -29.50
CA ARG A 24 20.98 -4.89 -28.43
C ARG A 24 20.39 -5.00 -27.02
N LEU A 25 19.09 -4.71 -26.85
CA LEU A 25 18.39 -4.80 -25.58
C LEU A 25 17.70 -6.16 -25.37
N CYS A 26 17.78 -7.07 -26.34
CA CYS A 26 17.18 -8.40 -26.30
C CYS A 26 18.09 -9.46 -25.65
N TYR A 27 19.17 -9.08 -24.96
CA TYR A 27 20.09 -10.03 -24.33
C TYR A 27 19.38 -10.92 -23.29
N GLY A 28 19.57 -12.24 -23.41
CA GLY A 28 18.95 -13.22 -22.50
C GLY A 28 17.42 -13.29 -22.55
N LEU A 29 16.80 -12.69 -23.56
CA LEU A 29 15.38 -12.90 -23.88
C LEU A 29 15.24 -14.06 -24.87
N ASP A 30 14.06 -14.67 -24.94
CA ASP A 30 13.77 -15.77 -25.85
C ASP A 30 13.88 -15.31 -27.33
N PRO A 31 14.86 -15.82 -28.11
CA PRO A 31 15.06 -15.41 -29.50
C PRO A 31 14.02 -15.99 -30.47
N GLU A 32 13.28 -17.03 -30.09
CA GLU A 32 12.22 -17.61 -30.93
C GLU A 32 10.95 -16.75 -30.90
N HIS A 33 10.68 -16.13 -29.76
CA HIS A 33 9.43 -15.38 -29.52
C HIS A 33 9.60 -13.86 -29.55
N VAL A 34 10.79 -13.33 -29.22
CA VAL A 34 11.05 -11.88 -29.19
C VAL A 34 11.69 -11.40 -30.50
N ASP A 35 10.86 -10.87 -31.40
CA ASP A 35 11.30 -10.27 -32.65
C ASP A 35 11.43 -8.73 -32.57
N ALA A 36 12.67 -8.24 -32.66
CA ALA A 36 13.01 -6.82 -32.72
C ALA A 36 12.61 -6.14 -34.04
N ALA A 37 12.58 -6.88 -35.15
CA ALA A 37 12.16 -6.38 -36.44
C ALA A 37 10.64 -6.12 -36.46
N ALA A 38 9.84 -7.02 -35.88
CA ALA A 38 8.39 -6.82 -35.70
C ALA A 38 8.06 -5.54 -34.91
N ILE A 39 8.78 -5.25 -33.83
CA ILE A 39 8.65 -3.97 -33.10
C ILE A 39 8.95 -2.81 -34.05
N THR A 40 10.06 -2.90 -34.78
CA THR A 40 10.50 -1.81 -35.66
C THR A 40 9.52 -1.53 -36.79
N GLN A 41 8.92 -2.56 -37.39
CA GLN A 41 7.87 -2.42 -38.40
C GLN A 41 6.65 -1.67 -37.85
N LYS A 42 6.16 -2.09 -36.67
CA LYS A 42 5.03 -1.43 -36.00
C LYS A 42 5.36 0.01 -35.65
N VAL A 43 6.53 0.27 -35.08
CA VAL A 43 6.98 1.63 -34.73
C VAL A 43 6.99 2.53 -35.96
N ILE A 44 7.61 2.10 -37.08
CA ILE A 44 7.72 2.91 -38.31
C ILE A 44 6.36 3.30 -38.88
N SER A 45 5.35 2.44 -38.76
CA SER A 45 3.98 2.75 -39.19
C SER A 45 3.35 3.92 -38.43
N GLY A 46 3.74 4.14 -37.16
CA GLY A 46 3.30 5.25 -36.31
C GLY A 46 4.20 6.49 -36.37
N VAL A 47 5.29 6.49 -37.15
CA VAL A 47 6.22 7.62 -37.22
C VAL A 47 5.73 8.68 -38.22
N TYR A 48 5.76 9.95 -37.81
CA TYR A 48 5.56 11.10 -38.69
C TYR A 48 6.88 11.86 -38.94
N GLN A 49 6.90 12.68 -40.00
CA GLN A 49 8.08 13.48 -40.33
C GLN A 49 8.35 14.52 -39.24
N GLY A 50 9.57 14.50 -38.69
CA GLY A 50 9.98 15.44 -37.65
C GLY A 50 9.81 14.92 -36.22
N VAL A 51 9.47 13.65 -36.02
CA VAL A 51 9.48 13.05 -34.68
C VAL A 51 10.87 13.11 -34.05
N THR A 52 10.94 13.26 -32.74
CA THR A 52 12.20 13.21 -32.00
C THR A 52 12.62 11.77 -31.71
N THR A 53 13.92 11.55 -31.54
CA THR A 53 14.45 10.24 -31.10
C THR A 53 13.98 9.82 -29.71
N VAL A 54 13.49 10.75 -28.88
CA VAL A 54 12.90 10.43 -27.56
C VAL A 54 11.48 9.89 -27.72
N GLU A 55 10.64 10.54 -28.52
CA GLU A 55 9.29 10.06 -28.86
C GLU A 55 9.35 8.71 -29.57
N LEU A 56 10.33 8.51 -30.46
CA LEU A 56 10.55 7.23 -31.12
C LEU A 56 10.86 6.10 -30.13
N ASP A 57 11.71 6.37 -29.12
CA ASP A 57 12.04 5.39 -28.08
C ASP A 57 10.84 5.09 -27.16
N ASN A 58 10.01 6.10 -26.86
CA ASN A 58 8.79 5.92 -26.09
C ASN A 58 7.78 5.05 -26.86
N LEU A 59 7.57 5.34 -28.15
CA LEU A 59 6.70 4.55 -29.02
C LEU A 59 7.19 3.10 -29.15
N ALA A 60 8.51 2.90 -29.24
CA ALA A 60 9.09 1.55 -29.26
C ALA A 60 8.86 0.79 -27.93
N ALA A 61 9.00 1.46 -26.79
CA ALA A 61 8.74 0.87 -25.49
C ALA A 61 7.25 0.51 -25.32
N GLU A 62 6.34 1.40 -25.73
CA GLU A 62 4.88 1.17 -25.69
C GLU A 62 4.47 0.04 -26.63
N THR A 63 5.01 0.01 -27.84
CA THR A 63 4.77 -1.07 -28.82
C THR A 63 5.22 -2.42 -28.26
N ALA A 64 6.42 -2.48 -27.66
CA ALA A 64 6.89 -3.68 -26.99
C ALA A 64 5.97 -4.07 -25.81
N ALA A 65 5.49 -3.11 -25.02
CA ALA A 65 4.57 -3.38 -23.92
C ALA A 65 3.24 -3.98 -24.41
N TYR A 66 2.68 -3.50 -25.52
CA TYR A 66 1.50 -4.10 -26.15
C TYR A 66 1.74 -5.55 -26.62
N MET A 67 2.98 -5.90 -26.96
CA MET A 67 3.35 -7.27 -27.37
C MET A 67 3.56 -8.23 -26.19
N THR A 68 3.41 -7.78 -24.93
CA THR A 68 3.46 -8.63 -23.73
C THR A 68 2.45 -9.77 -23.77
N VAL A 69 1.29 -9.56 -24.42
CA VAL A 69 0.28 -10.62 -24.63
C VAL A 69 0.78 -11.75 -25.53
N THR A 70 1.87 -11.55 -26.28
CA THR A 70 2.47 -12.58 -27.14
C THR A 70 3.47 -13.41 -26.34
N HIS A 71 4.36 -12.76 -25.58
CA HIS A 71 5.38 -13.40 -24.76
C HIS A 71 5.80 -12.48 -23.59
N PRO A 72 6.06 -12.99 -22.38
CA PRO A 72 6.32 -12.15 -21.20
C PRO A 72 7.61 -11.34 -21.32
N ASP A 73 8.60 -11.81 -22.08
CA ASP A 73 9.87 -11.11 -22.28
C ASP A 73 9.72 -9.76 -23.00
N TYR A 74 8.63 -9.55 -23.74
CA TYR A 74 8.32 -8.24 -24.32
C TYR A 74 8.11 -7.16 -23.24
N ALA A 75 7.60 -7.52 -22.05
CA ALA A 75 7.50 -6.58 -20.93
C ALA A 75 8.88 -6.17 -20.39
N ILE A 76 9.84 -7.11 -20.40
CA ILE A 76 11.24 -6.83 -20.01
C ILE A 76 11.89 -5.95 -21.07
N LEU A 77 11.71 -6.27 -22.36
CA LEU A 77 12.24 -5.47 -23.46
C LEU A 77 11.68 -4.04 -23.46
N ALA A 78 10.37 -3.89 -23.26
CA ALA A 78 9.71 -2.60 -23.12
C ALA A 78 10.33 -1.76 -22.00
N ALA A 79 10.56 -2.37 -20.83
CA ALA A 79 11.22 -1.73 -19.71
C ALA A 79 12.66 -1.30 -20.07
N ARG A 80 13.43 -2.20 -20.71
CA ARG A 80 14.81 -1.91 -21.11
C ARG A 80 14.91 -0.76 -22.10
N ILE A 81 13.99 -0.67 -23.06
CA ILE A 81 13.91 0.46 -24.00
C ILE A 81 13.63 1.75 -23.24
N ALA A 82 12.65 1.75 -22.33
CA ALA A 82 12.28 2.92 -21.54
C ALA A 82 13.43 3.39 -20.60
N VAL A 83 14.09 2.46 -19.93
CA VAL A 83 15.25 2.72 -19.05
C VAL A 83 16.44 3.24 -19.85
N SER A 84 16.75 2.61 -20.99
CA SER A 84 17.81 3.08 -21.89
C SER A 84 17.52 4.49 -22.41
N ASN A 85 16.25 4.80 -22.68
CA ASN A 85 15.81 6.14 -23.04
C ASN A 85 16.10 7.14 -21.91
N LEU A 86 15.69 6.82 -20.67
CA LEU A 86 15.90 7.64 -19.47
C LEU A 86 17.38 7.89 -19.19
N HIS A 87 18.22 6.85 -19.24
CA HIS A 87 19.67 6.97 -19.00
C HIS A 87 20.32 7.98 -19.94
N LYS A 88 19.80 8.06 -21.15
CA LYS A 88 20.31 8.87 -22.23
C LYS A 88 19.73 10.32 -22.16
N GLN A 89 18.83 10.60 -21.21
CA GLN A 89 18.27 11.92 -20.88
C GLN A 89 18.72 12.45 -19.50
N THR A 90 19.35 11.60 -18.69
CA THR A 90 19.75 11.91 -17.31
C THR A 90 21.27 11.88 -17.17
N LYS A 91 21.79 12.69 -16.24
CA LYS A 91 23.22 12.60 -15.87
C LYS A 91 23.50 11.23 -15.26
N LYS A 92 24.67 10.65 -15.54
CA LYS A 92 25.06 9.35 -14.99
C LYS A 92 25.41 9.47 -13.51
N GLN A 93 26.34 10.35 -13.16
CA GLN A 93 26.89 10.47 -11.81
C GLN A 93 25.85 10.98 -10.80
N PHE A 94 25.73 10.30 -9.67
CA PHE A 94 24.74 10.59 -8.62
C PHE A 94 24.98 11.95 -7.96
N SER A 95 26.20 12.25 -7.55
CA SER A 95 26.52 13.53 -6.91
C SER A 95 26.18 14.75 -7.78
N LEU A 96 26.35 14.65 -9.11
CA LEU A 96 25.96 15.74 -10.03
C LEU A 96 24.45 15.96 -10.08
N VAL A 97 23.65 14.88 -10.07
CA VAL A 97 22.19 14.98 -10.02
C VAL A 97 21.74 15.61 -8.70
N ILE A 98 22.34 15.18 -7.58
CA ILE A 98 22.04 15.74 -6.26
C ILE A 98 22.41 17.23 -6.19
N SER A 99 23.52 17.63 -6.80
CA SER A 99 23.90 19.04 -6.89
C SER A 99 22.91 19.86 -7.72
N ASP A 100 22.43 19.35 -8.86
CA ASP A 100 21.40 20.02 -9.65
C ASP A 100 20.08 20.18 -8.87
N LEU A 101 19.68 19.16 -8.11
CA LEU A 101 18.46 19.17 -7.31
C LEU A 101 18.55 20.11 -6.11
N TYR A 102 19.72 20.21 -5.47
CA TYR A 102 19.96 21.12 -4.35
C TYR A 102 20.03 22.58 -4.82
N HIS A 103 20.74 22.87 -5.92
CA HIS A 103 20.87 24.22 -6.47
C HIS A 103 19.70 24.63 -7.38
N TYR A 104 18.57 23.92 -7.34
CA TYR A 104 17.43 24.24 -8.17
C TYR A 104 16.86 25.63 -7.83
N VAL A 105 16.68 26.44 -8.86
CA VAL A 105 16.04 27.76 -8.80
C VAL A 105 14.77 27.69 -9.61
N ASN A 106 13.65 28.11 -9.01
CA ASN A 106 12.36 28.10 -9.72
C ASN A 106 12.40 29.13 -10.86
N PRO A 107 12.21 28.72 -12.13
CA PRO A 107 12.38 29.61 -13.28
C PRO A 107 11.32 30.70 -13.37
N LYS A 108 10.19 30.58 -12.66
CA LYS A 108 9.11 31.57 -12.69
C LYS A 108 9.32 32.75 -11.76
N ASN A 109 10.04 32.57 -10.65
CA ASN A 109 10.25 33.61 -9.64
C ASN A 109 11.73 33.82 -9.26
N ASN A 110 12.64 33.05 -9.84
CA ASN A 110 14.08 33.08 -9.59
C ASN A 110 14.48 32.90 -8.12
N GLN A 111 13.62 32.25 -7.31
CA GLN A 111 13.92 31.94 -5.92
C GLN A 111 14.55 30.54 -5.80
N PRO A 112 15.56 30.36 -4.93
CA PRO A 112 16.07 29.04 -4.58
C PRO A 112 14.96 28.16 -4.01
N ALA A 113 14.81 26.97 -4.57
CA ALA A 113 13.80 26.00 -4.16
C ALA A 113 14.43 24.59 -4.08
N PRO A 114 15.39 24.37 -3.16
CA PRO A 114 16.13 23.12 -3.08
C PRO A 114 15.18 21.93 -2.91
N MET A 115 15.42 20.85 -3.68
CA MET A 115 14.66 19.60 -3.55
C MET A 115 15.36 18.58 -2.63
N ILE A 116 16.61 18.85 -2.26
CA ILE A 116 17.43 18.05 -1.34
C ILE A 116 17.70 18.88 -0.09
N SER A 117 17.70 18.25 1.09
CA SER A 117 18.06 18.94 2.32
C SER A 117 19.53 19.35 2.30
N LYS A 118 19.88 20.45 2.98
CA LYS A 118 21.27 20.89 3.08
C LYS A 118 22.17 19.82 3.70
N GLU A 119 21.71 19.18 4.77
CA GLU A 119 22.44 18.12 5.46
C GLU A 119 22.73 16.92 4.53
N THR A 120 21.70 16.42 3.83
CA THR A 120 21.87 15.31 2.90
C THR A 120 22.79 15.69 1.73
N TYR A 121 22.68 16.91 1.21
CA TYR A 121 23.58 17.41 0.17
C TYR A 121 25.05 17.41 0.65
N GLU A 122 25.34 17.96 1.83
CA GLU A 122 26.69 18.04 2.39
C GLU A 122 27.31 16.66 2.61
N ILE A 123 26.52 15.71 3.14
CA ILE A 123 26.96 14.32 3.33
C ILE A 123 27.29 13.66 1.99
N ILE A 124 26.40 13.80 0.99
CA ILE A 124 26.61 13.21 -0.34
C ILE A 124 27.83 13.81 -1.03
N MET A 125 28.02 15.13 -0.95
CA MET A 125 29.20 15.76 -1.55
C MET A 125 30.49 15.34 -0.86
N LYS A 126 30.48 15.19 0.48
CA LYS A 126 31.63 14.74 1.25
C LYS A 126 32.05 13.29 0.89
N HIS A 127 31.08 12.41 0.65
CA HIS A 127 31.30 11.00 0.33
C HIS A 127 31.03 10.66 -1.14
N ALA A 128 31.21 11.64 -2.04
CA ALA A 128 30.76 11.53 -3.42
C ALA A 128 31.39 10.34 -4.16
N ASP A 129 32.68 10.09 -4.00
CA ASP A 129 33.39 9.03 -4.75
C ASP A 129 32.92 7.63 -4.33
N GLU A 130 32.76 7.41 -3.02
CA GLU A 130 32.27 6.16 -2.44
C GLU A 130 30.81 5.87 -2.88
N LEU A 131 29.92 6.86 -2.73
CA LEU A 131 28.51 6.72 -3.09
C LEU A 131 28.31 6.59 -4.61
N ASN A 132 29.08 7.31 -5.43
CA ASN A 132 29.00 7.21 -6.88
C ASN A 132 29.46 5.84 -7.39
N SER A 133 30.50 5.26 -6.78
CA SER A 133 31.06 3.96 -7.20
C SER A 133 30.25 2.76 -6.69
N ALA A 134 29.54 2.90 -5.57
CA ALA A 134 28.64 1.87 -5.05
C ALA A 134 27.42 1.62 -5.96
N ILE A 135 27.00 2.61 -6.76
CA ILE A 135 25.80 2.50 -7.60
C ILE A 135 26.01 1.59 -8.81
N VAL A 136 25.13 0.60 -8.96
CA VAL A 136 25.09 -0.33 -10.08
C VAL A 136 23.92 0.00 -11.01
N TYR A 137 24.17 0.79 -12.07
CA TYR A 137 23.12 1.23 -13.01
C TYR A 137 22.45 0.11 -13.80
N ASP A 138 23.08 -1.06 -13.92
CA ASP A 138 22.46 -2.21 -14.60
C ASP A 138 21.21 -2.70 -13.86
N ARG A 139 21.10 -2.42 -12.55
CA ARG A 139 19.90 -2.74 -11.75
C ARG A 139 18.66 -1.96 -12.19
N ASP A 140 18.81 -0.84 -12.91
CA ASP A 140 17.64 -0.16 -13.51
C ASP A 140 16.93 -1.02 -14.55
N PHE A 141 17.61 -1.99 -15.16
CA PHE A 141 17.01 -2.90 -16.14
C PHE A 141 16.23 -4.07 -15.52
N ASN A 142 16.21 -4.18 -14.18
CA ASN A 142 15.47 -5.21 -13.46
C ASN A 142 13.99 -4.83 -13.23
N TYR A 143 13.59 -3.59 -13.52
CA TYR A 143 12.17 -3.18 -13.45
C TYR A 143 11.41 -3.69 -14.68
N ASN A 144 10.14 -4.06 -14.48
CA ASN A 144 9.23 -4.25 -15.61
C ASN A 144 8.69 -2.89 -16.08
N PHE A 145 8.04 -2.86 -17.24
CA PHE A 145 7.60 -1.62 -17.87
C PHE A 145 6.67 -0.80 -16.98
N PHE A 146 5.68 -1.45 -16.36
CA PHE A 146 4.69 -0.77 -15.53
C PHE A 146 5.27 -0.25 -14.22
N GLY A 147 6.17 -1.01 -13.57
CA GLY A 147 6.87 -0.59 -12.37
C GLY A 147 7.79 0.61 -12.65
N PHE A 148 8.50 0.58 -13.77
CA PHE A 148 9.29 1.72 -14.23
C PHE A 148 8.43 2.96 -14.52
N LYS A 149 7.28 2.79 -15.19
CA LYS A 149 6.36 3.90 -15.47
C LYS A 149 5.75 4.49 -14.21
N THR A 150 5.48 3.68 -13.19
CA THR A 150 5.07 4.16 -11.87
C THR A 150 6.16 5.02 -11.22
N LEU A 151 7.41 4.56 -11.24
CA LEU A 151 8.55 5.35 -10.75
C LEU A 151 8.69 6.67 -11.50
N GLU A 152 8.70 6.61 -12.83
CA GLU A 152 8.83 7.77 -13.71
C GLU A 152 7.74 8.81 -13.46
N ARG A 153 6.49 8.38 -13.29
CA ARG A 153 5.35 9.29 -13.09
C ARG A 153 5.45 10.07 -11.79
N SER A 154 5.72 9.40 -10.67
CA SER A 154 5.46 9.98 -9.35
C SER A 154 6.67 10.03 -8.40
N TYR A 155 7.68 9.18 -8.57
CA TYR A 155 8.74 8.97 -7.57
C TYR A 155 10.05 9.65 -7.91
N LEU A 156 10.46 9.65 -9.19
CA LEU A 156 11.72 10.25 -9.61
C LEU A 156 11.61 11.78 -9.59
N LEU A 157 12.53 12.46 -8.87
CA LEU A 157 12.54 13.92 -8.81
C LEU A 157 12.77 14.54 -10.19
N ARG A 158 12.14 15.71 -10.41
CA ARG A 158 12.07 16.39 -11.71
C ARG A 158 12.59 17.82 -11.62
N ILE A 159 13.34 18.24 -12.62
CA ILE A 159 13.75 19.64 -12.84
C ILE A 159 12.98 20.17 -14.04
N ASN A 160 12.19 21.24 -13.86
CA ASN A 160 11.40 21.85 -14.93
C ASN A 160 10.51 20.83 -15.69
N GLY A 161 9.88 19.91 -14.95
CA GLY A 161 9.03 18.85 -15.50
C GLY A 161 9.78 17.65 -16.11
N LYS A 162 11.10 17.73 -16.29
CA LYS A 162 11.93 16.63 -16.81
C LYS A 162 12.51 15.80 -15.67
N VAL A 163 12.52 14.49 -15.84
CA VAL A 163 13.09 13.56 -14.85
C VAL A 163 14.60 13.81 -14.70
N ALA A 164 15.06 14.03 -13.48
CA ALA A 164 16.46 14.23 -13.14
C ALA A 164 17.08 12.95 -12.54
N GLU A 165 16.34 12.25 -11.69
CA GLU A 165 16.79 11.02 -11.04
C GLU A 165 16.63 9.78 -11.92
N ARG A 166 17.60 8.88 -11.86
CA ARG A 166 17.42 7.46 -12.21
C ARG A 166 16.86 6.69 -11.01
N PRO A 167 16.26 5.50 -11.20
CA PRO A 167 15.83 4.67 -10.08
C PRO A 167 16.97 4.42 -9.07
N GLN A 168 18.19 4.13 -9.52
CA GLN A 168 19.33 4.00 -8.60
C GLN A 168 19.64 5.28 -7.79
N HIS A 169 19.46 6.46 -8.38
CA HIS A 169 19.67 7.73 -7.66
C HIS A 169 18.62 7.93 -6.57
N LEU A 170 17.36 7.62 -6.86
CA LEU A 170 16.29 7.62 -5.86
C LEU A 170 16.61 6.68 -4.70
N LEU A 171 17.05 5.45 -4.98
CA LEU A 171 17.36 4.47 -3.94
C LEU A 171 18.55 4.91 -3.07
N MET A 172 19.61 5.45 -3.68
CA MET A 172 20.76 5.95 -2.93
C MET A 172 20.40 7.20 -2.11
N ARG A 173 19.59 8.12 -2.65
CA ARG A 173 19.06 9.28 -1.90
C ARG A 173 18.26 8.82 -0.68
N VAL A 174 17.40 7.81 -0.84
CA VAL A 174 16.60 7.26 0.27
C VAL A 174 17.53 6.65 1.33
N ALA A 175 18.51 5.86 0.93
CA ALA A 175 19.44 5.24 1.86
C ALA A 175 20.26 6.27 2.65
N VAL A 176 20.86 7.27 1.97
CA VAL A 176 21.58 8.36 2.66
C VAL A 176 20.61 9.21 3.50
N GLY A 177 19.39 9.42 3.03
CA GLY A 177 18.35 10.14 3.78
C GLY A 177 17.97 9.44 5.09
N ILE A 178 18.07 8.11 5.17
CA ILE A 178 17.80 7.32 6.38
C ILE A 178 19.02 7.24 7.29
N HIS A 179 20.20 6.98 6.72
CA HIS A 179 21.40 6.65 7.48
C HIS A 179 22.32 7.85 7.76
N GLY A 180 22.12 8.97 7.07
CA GLY A 180 22.94 10.17 7.23
C GLY A 180 24.41 9.87 6.94
N SER A 181 25.29 10.20 7.88
CA SER A 181 26.74 10.01 7.78
C SER A 181 27.22 8.57 7.94
N ASP A 182 26.32 7.62 8.26
CA ASP A 182 26.62 6.19 8.35
C ASP A 182 26.58 5.56 6.95
N ILE A 183 27.66 5.79 6.18
CA ILE A 183 27.76 5.42 4.76
C ILE A 183 27.76 3.90 4.54
N GLU A 184 28.36 3.14 5.45
CA GLU A 184 28.34 1.67 5.37
C GLU A 184 26.90 1.14 5.38
N LYS A 185 26.09 1.63 6.33
CA LYS A 185 24.67 1.25 6.40
C LYS A 185 23.82 1.85 5.28
N ALA A 186 24.17 3.03 4.77
CA ALA A 186 23.54 3.56 3.57
C ALA A 186 23.77 2.63 2.36
N ILE A 187 25.00 2.14 2.17
CA ILE A 187 25.35 1.24 1.06
C ILE A 187 24.70 -0.14 1.24
N GLU A 188 24.66 -0.70 2.45
CA GLU A 188 23.94 -1.94 2.78
C GLU A 188 22.46 -1.83 2.39
N THR A 189 21.78 -0.78 2.84
CA THR A 189 20.37 -0.51 2.52
C THR A 189 20.17 -0.29 1.02
N TYR A 190 21.03 0.48 0.36
CA TYR A 190 20.99 0.68 -1.09
C TYR A 190 21.07 -0.64 -1.84
N HIS A 191 22.00 -1.52 -1.47
CA HIS A 191 22.18 -2.80 -2.15
C HIS A 191 20.95 -3.69 -2.00
N LEU A 192 20.42 -3.82 -0.78
CA LEU A 192 19.23 -4.63 -0.53
C LEU A 192 18.00 -4.09 -1.25
N MET A 193 17.78 -2.77 -1.26
CA MET A 193 16.66 -2.15 -1.98
C MET A 193 16.81 -2.28 -3.51
N SER A 194 18.00 -2.04 -4.06
CA SER A 194 18.24 -2.12 -5.51
C SER A 194 18.27 -3.56 -6.04
N GLN A 195 18.51 -4.55 -5.17
CA GLN A 195 18.29 -5.97 -5.45
C GLN A 195 16.84 -6.42 -5.18
N LYS A 196 15.96 -5.48 -4.80
CA LYS A 196 14.53 -5.68 -4.56
C LYS A 196 14.17 -6.56 -3.36
N TYR A 197 15.07 -6.81 -2.40
CA TYR A 197 14.74 -7.60 -1.21
C TYR A 197 13.62 -6.97 -0.35
N PHE A 198 13.60 -5.64 -0.30
CA PHE A 198 12.53 -4.87 0.33
C PHE A 198 12.38 -3.50 -0.33
N THR A 199 11.32 -2.80 0.04
CA THR A 199 11.16 -1.36 -0.24
C THR A 199 10.53 -0.66 0.95
N HIS A 200 10.93 0.58 1.18
CA HIS A 200 10.22 1.48 2.08
C HIS A 200 8.90 1.94 1.46
N ALA A 201 7.98 2.44 2.30
CA ALA A 201 6.71 2.97 1.85
C ALA A 201 6.87 4.25 1.01
N SER A 202 5.82 4.59 0.25
CA SER A 202 5.84 5.72 -0.68
C SER A 202 6.29 7.06 -0.06
N PRO A 203 5.83 7.47 1.14
CA PRO A 203 6.29 8.72 1.76
C PRO A 203 7.81 8.74 1.99
N THR A 204 8.39 7.62 2.42
CA THR A 204 9.85 7.51 2.56
C THR A 204 10.55 7.63 1.21
N LEU A 205 10.05 6.97 0.16
CA LEU A 205 10.63 7.08 -1.18
C LEU A 205 10.55 8.51 -1.76
N PHE A 206 9.45 9.22 -1.48
CA PHE A 206 9.26 10.60 -1.91
C PHE A 206 10.15 11.58 -1.16
N ASN A 207 10.25 11.44 0.17
CA ASN A 207 10.69 12.54 1.04
C ASN A 207 12.02 12.28 1.75
N ALA A 208 12.57 11.06 1.74
CA ALA A 208 13.89 10.83 2.33
C ALA A 208 14.96 11.67 1.62
N GLY A 209 15.75 12.40 2.40
CA GLY A 209 16.79 13.32 1.90
C GLY A 209 16.28 14.66 1.37
N THR A 210 14.99 14.98 1.49
CA THR A 210 14.42 16.28 1.06
C THR A 210 14.32 17.26 2.25
N PRO A 211 14.06 18.58 2.02
CA PRO A 211 14.10 19.58 3.08
C PRO A 211 13.13 19.38 4.27
N GLN A 212 11.99 18.73 4.04
CA GLN A 212 11.01 18.40 5.08
C GLN A 212 10.65 16.92 4.95
N PRO A 213 11.48 16.02 5.49
CA PRO A 213 11.35 14.58 5.29
C PRO A 213 10.21 14.01 6.14
N GLN A 214 8.96 14.16 5.70
CA GLN A 214 7.83 13.43 6.27
C GLN A 214 7.84 12.02 5.66
N LEU A 215 8.24 11.02 6.46
CA LEU A 215 8.50 9.65 6.04
C LEU A 215 7.43 8.66 6.51
N ALA A 216 6.64 9.04 7.51
CA ALA A 216 5.56 8.22 8.07
C ALA A 216 4.33 8.17 7.15
N SER A 217 3.62 7.04 7.13
CA SER A 217 2.54 6.83 6.15
C SER A 217 1.14 7.08 6.68
N CYS A 218 0.90 6.75 7.95
CA CYS A 218 -0.42 6.76 8.55
C CYS A 218 -0.37 7.35 9.95
N PHE A 219 -1.48 7.97 10.35
CA PHE A 219 -1.67 8.58 11.65
C PHE A 219 -3.00 8.14 12.26
N LEU A 220 -3.02 7.88 13.57
CA LEU A 220 -4.24 7.57 14.31
C LEU A 220 -4.53 8.71 15.27
N VAL A 221 -5.67 9.36 15.08
CA VAL A 221 -6.08 10.57 15.81
C VAL A 221 -7.23 10.22 16.74
N ASP A 222 -7.10 10.61 18.01
CA ASP A 222 -8.20 10.61 18.96
C ASP A 222 -8.94 11.95 18.89
N MET A 223 -10.28 11.89 18.93
CA MET A 223 -11.07 13.11 19.07
C MET A 223 -10.75 13.72 20.43
N LYS A 224 -10.17 14.93 20.43
CA LYS A 224 -9.65 15.55 21.67
C LYS A 224 -10.72 15.63 22.76
N GLU A 225 -11.87 16.21 22.42
CA GLU A 225 -12.99 16.40 23.34
C GLU A 225 -14.33 16.45 22.59
N ASP A 226 -15.42 16.14 23.30
CA ASP A 226 -16.80 16.36 22.84
C ASP A 226 -17.20 17.83 23.05
N SER A 227 -16.48 18.72 22.36
CA SER A 227 -16.66 20.18 22.38
C SER A 227 -16.33 20.75 21.00
N ILE A 228 -16.82 21.96 20.70
CA ILE A 228 -16.50 22.62 19.42
C ILE A 228 -14.98 22.85 19.31
N ASP A 229 -14.33 23.30 20.38
CA ASP A 229 -12.88 23.51 20.40
C ASP A 229 -12.13 22.20 20.15
N GLY A 230 -12.50 21.12 20.83
CA GLY A 230 -11.91 19.79 20.63
C GLY A 230 -12.10 19.27 19.20
N ILE A 231 -13.28 19.46 18.61
CA ILE A 231 -13.59 19.06 17.24
C ILE A 231 -12.74 19.84 16.23
N TYR A 232 -12.66 21.17 16.37
CA TYR A 232 -11.92 22.01 15.42
C TYR A 232 -10.39 21.90 15.58
N ASP A 233 -9.88 21.66 16.79
CA ASP A 233 -8.47 21.33 17.01
C ASP A 233 -8.11 19.98 16.38
N THR A 234 -9.02 19.00 16.48
CA THR A 234 -8.86 17.70 15.82
C THR A 234 -8.89 17.85 14.29
N LEU A 235 -9.79 18.69 13.76
CA LEU A 235 -9.86 19.01 12.33
C LEU A 235 -8.58 19.68 11.83
N LYS A 236 -8.04 20.66 12.57
CA LYS A 236 -6.76 21.31 12.29
C LYS A 236 -5.63 20.29 12.26
N THR A 237 -5.59 19.39 13.25
CA THR A 237 -4.61 18.29 13.31
C THR A 237 -4.69 17.43 12.05
N CYS A 238 -5.90 17.04 11.63
CA CYS A 238 -6.11 16.25 10.41
C CYS A 238 -5.67 17.00 9.15
N ALA A 239 -5.99 18.29 9.03
CA ALA A 239 -5.56 19.13 7.91
C ALA A 239 -4.03 19.23 7.81
N MET A 240 -3.34 19.42 8.95
CA MET A 240 -1.87 19.50 9.00
C MET A 240 -1.20 18.18 8.60
N ILE A 241 -1.77 17.04 9.02
CA ILE A 241 -1.30 15.72 8.61
C ILE A 241 -1.53 15.49 7.11
N SER A 242 -2.75 15.75 6.62
CA SER A 242 -3.14 15.55 5.21
C SER A 242 -2.30 16.40 4.25
N LYS A 243 -1.94 17.62 4.65
CA LYS A 243 -1.04 18.51 3.90
C LYS A 243 0.28 17.82 3.54
N THR A 244 0.75 16.92 4.39
CA THR A 244 2.01 16.18 4.22
C THR A 244 1.83 14.74 3.74
N ALA A 245 0.70 14.42 3.10
CA ALA A 245 0.44 13.10 2.50
C ALA A 245 0.22 11.92 3.47
N GLY A 246 -0.08 12.21 4.73
CA GLY A 246 -0.45 11.21 5.74
C GLY A 246 -1.91 10.77 5.62
N GLY A 247 -2.14 9.45 5.58
CA GLY A 247 -3.50 8.89 5.73
C GLY A 247 -3.93 8.87 7.20
N ILE A 248 -5.22 9.05 7.48
CA ILE A 248 -5.71 9.24 8.85
C ILE A 248 -6.74 8.16 9.22
N GLY A 249 -6.58 7.55 10.39
CA GLY A 249 -7.67 6.91 11.12
C GLY A 249 -8.13 7.84 12.25
N LEU A 250 -9.41 8.22 12.26
CA LEU A 250 -9.99 9.11 13.27
C LEU A 250 -11.10 8.38 14.01
N ASN A 251 -11.01 8.25 15.32
CA ASN A 251 -12.11 7.73 16.11
C ASN A 251 -13.03 8.85 16.61
N VAL A 252 -14.34 8.62 16.54
CA VAL A 252 -15.36 9.62 16.90
C VAL A 252 -16.36 9.12 17.93
N HIS A 253 -16.03 8.02 18.62
CA HIS A 253 -16.90 7.32 19.59
C HIS A 253 -17.42 8.21 20.71
N ARG A 254 -16.65 9.26 21.05
CA ARG A 254 -16.86 10.13 22.20
C ARG A 254 -17.73 11.35 21.90
N ILE A 255 -18.04 11.61 20.62
CA ILE A 255 -18.87 12.75 20.23
C ILE A 255 -20.35 12.44 20.49
N ARG A 256 -21.07 13.38 21.12
CA ARG A 256 -22.48 13.19 21.46
C ARG A 256 -23.36 13.01 20.21
N SER A 257 -24.36 12.12 20.33
CA SER A 257 -25.29 11.81 19.25
C SER A 257 -26.32 12.91 18.98
N THR A 258 -27.06 12.76 17.88
CA THR A 258 -28.19 13.63 17.52
C THR A 258 -29.23 13.72 18.64
N GLY A 259 -29.72 14.93 18.94
CA GLY A 259 -30.72 15.16 19.98
C GLY A 259 -30.16 15.18 21.41
N SER A 260 -28.83 15.13 21.60
CA SER A 260 -28.22 15.26 22.93
C SER A 260 -28.17 16.70 23.42
N TYR A 261 -28.40 16.89 24.72
CA TYR A 261 -28.43 18.22 25.33
C TYR A 261 -27.08 18.94 25.20
N ILE A 262 -27.11 20.23 24.93
CA ILE A 262 -25.94 21.10 24.94
C ILE A 262 -26.07 22.10 26.08
N GLY A 263 -25.32 21.86 27.15
CA GLY A 263 -25.18 22.83 28.25
C GLY A 263 -24.58 24.14 27.75
N GLY A 264 -25.16 25.27 28.15
CA GLY A 264 -24.74 26.61 27.73
C GLY A 264 -25.64 27.23 26.65
N THR A 265 -25.86 26.54 25.53
CA THR A 265 -26.72 27.05 24.45
C THR A 265 -28.20 26.68 24.60
N ASN A 266 -28.52 25.77 25.52
CA ASN A 266 -29.86 25.20 25.72
C ASN A 266 -30.45 24.56 24.44
N GLY A 267 -29.58 24.14 23.51
CA GLY A 267 -29.93 23.49 22.26
C GLY A 267 -29.75 21.97 22.32
N THR A 268 -29.99 21.33 21.17
CA THR A 268 -29.73 19.90 20.97
C THR A 268 -28.66 19.71 19.90
N SER A 269 -27.83 18.68 20.06
CA SER A 269 -26.78 18.31 19.11
C SER A 269 -27.37 17.80 17.80
N ASN A 270 -26.72 18.15 16.69
CA ASN A 270 -27.05 17.60 15.37
C ASN A 270 -26.32 16.27 15.07
N GLY A 271 -25.55 15.75 16.04
CA GLY A 271 -24.88 14.45 15.97
C GLY A 271 -23.67 14.40 15.03
N LEU A 272 -23.28 13.18 14.66
CA LEU A 272 -22.06 12.93 13.89
C LEU A 272 -22.12 13.43 12.44
N VAL A 273 -23.30 13.35 11.79
CA VAL A 273 -23.41 13.57 10.34
C VAL A 273 -22.91 14.96 9.91
N PRO A 274 -23.38 16.08 10.50
CA PRO A 274 -22.89 17.41 10.10
C PRO A 274 -21.41 17.62 10.41
N MET A 275 -20.92 17.09 11.54
CA MET A 275 -19.50 17.14 11.89
C MET A 275 -18.66 16.44 10.81
N LEU A 276 -19.03 15.22 10.43
CA LEU A 276 -18.29 14.44 9.44
C LEU A 276 -18.33 15.08 8.04
N ARG A 277 -19.35 15.86 7.69
CA ARG A 277 -19.34 16.67 6.46
C ARG A 277 -18.25 17.74 6.46
N VAL A 278 -17.95 18.33 7.62
CA VAL A 278 -16.82 19.27 7.74
C VAL A 278 -15.50 18.55 7.47
N PHE A 279 -15.29 17.38 8.09
CA PHE A 279 -14.12 16.54 7.83
C PHE A 279 -14.02 16.11 6.36
N ASN A 280 -15.14 15.74 5.73
CA ASN A 280 -15.20 15.40 4.31
C ASN A 280 -14.70 16.55 3.43
N ASN A 281 -15.23 17.75 3.65
CA ASN A 281 -14.85 18.92 2.87
C ASN A 281 -13.39 19.31 3.11
N THR A 282 -12.87 19.12 4.33
CA THR A 282 -11.44 19.29 4.61
C THR A 282 -10.57 18.27 3.87
N ALA A 283 -10.98 16.99 3.82
CA ALA A 283 -10.26 15.96 3.07
C ALA A 283 -10.14 16.33 1.57
N ARG A 284 -11.22 16.85 0.98
CA ARG A 284 -11.24 17.35 -0.41
C ARG A 284 -10.41 18.62 -0.61
N TYR A 285 -10.45 19.55 0.36
CA TYR A 285 -9.74 20.82 0.25
C TYR A 285 -8.23 20.64 0.34
N VAL A 286 -7.76 19.79 1.25
CA VAL A 286 -6.33 19.52 1.47
C VAL A 286 -5.85 18.38 0.57
N ASP A 287 -6.20 18.45 -0.72
CA ASP A 287 -5.76 17.51 -1.75
C ASP A 287 -4.43 17.96 -2.39
N GLN A 288 -3.37 17.86 -1.58
CA GLN A 288 -1.93 17.74 -1.90
C GLN A 288 -1.34 18.31 -3.22
N GLY A 289 -1.90 19.40 -3.78
CA GLY A 289 -1.28 20.27 -4.77
C GLY A 289 -0.78 19.60 -6.06
N GLY A 290 -1.42 18.51 -6.49
CA GLY A 290 -1.06 17.79 -7.72
C GLY A 290 -1.47 16.32 -7.79
N ASN A 291 -2.49 15.91 -7.02
CA ASN A 291 -3.03 14.54 -6.97
C ASN A 291 -1.96 13.44 -6.79
N LYS A 292 -0.81 13.75 -6.14
CA LYS A 292 0.22 12.72 -5.86
C LYS A 292 -0.34 11.63 -4.93
N ARG A 293 -1.19 12.02 -3.99
CA ARG A 293 -1.97 11.14 -3.11
C ARG A 293 -3.19 11.94 -2.59
N PRO A 294 -4.44 11.53 -2.83
CA PRO A 294 -5.59 12.24 -2.26
C PRO A 294 -5.60 12.21 -0.73
N GLY A 295 -6.13 13.26 -0.09
CA GLY A 295 -6.41 13.24 1.35
C GLY A 295 -7.47 12.18 1.66
N ALA A 296 -7.18 11.25 2.58
CA ALA A 296 -8.06 10.12 2.86
C ALA A 296 -8.13 9.82 4.36
N PHE A 297 -9.34 9.90 4.92
CA PHE A 297 -9.61 9.66 6.34
C PHE A 297 -10.55 8.46 6.50
N ALA A 298 -10.21 7.52 7.36
CA ALA A 298 -11.11 6.47 7.84
C ALA A 298 -11.67 6.87 9.22
N ILE A 299 -12.99 6.94 9.31
CA ILE A 299 -13.71 7.29 10.53
C ILE A 299 -14.12 6.00 11.25
N TYR A 300 -13.77 5.88 12.52
CA TYR A 300 -14.05 4.73 13.37
C TYR A 300 -15.20 5.04 14.33
N LEU A 301 -16.20 4.15 14.36
CA LEU A 301 -17.33 4.23 15.27
C LEU A 301 -17.63 2.86 15.92
N GLU A 302 -17.90 2.83 17.23
CA GLU A 302 -18.40 1.62 17.90
C GLU A 302 -19.91 1.44 17.66
N PRO A 303 -20.39 0.19 17.46
CA PRO A 303 -21.77 -0.07 17.02
C PRO A 303 -22.86 0.21 18.06
N TRP A 304 -22.50 0.59 19.29
CA TRP A 304 -23.47 1.05 20.31
C TRP A 304 -23.82 2.52 20.17
N HIS A 305 -23.11 3.29 19.33
CA HIS A 305 -23.38 4.71 19.19
C HIS A 305 -24.76 4.98 18.58
N SER A 306 -25.49 5.99 19.08
CA SER A 306 -26.88 6.24 18.65
C SER A 306 -27.03 6.66 17.19
N ASP A 307 -26.02 7.34 16.62
CA ASP A 307 -26.00 7.73 15.19
C ASP A 307 -25.43 6.63 14.26
N VAL A 308 -25.31 5.37 14.71
CA VAL A 308 -24.67 4.30 13.92
C VAL A 308 -25.39 4.00 12.60
N PHE A 309 -26.72 4.13 12.52
CA PHE A 309 -27.44 3.86 11.27
C PHE A 309 -27.14 4.92 10.22
N GLU A 310 -27.19 6.20 10.63
CA GLU A 310 -26.87 7.33 9.77
C GLU A 310 -25.41 7.29 9.33
N PHE A 311 -24.50 6.85 10.21
CA PHE A 311 -23.09 6.62 9.89
C PHE A 311 -22.89 5.59 8.78
N LEU A 312 -23.65 4.48 8.79
CA LEU A 312 -23.58 3.44 7.75
C LEU A 312 -24.04 3.93 6.38
N ASP A 313 -24.91 4.95 6.33
CA ASP A 313 -25.46 5.49 5.09
C ASP A 313 -24.58 6.59 4.46
N LEU A 314 -23.58 7.12 5.16
CA LEU A 314 -22.81 8.31 4.72
C LEU A 314 -22.09 8.13 3.38
N ARG A 315 -21.73 6.89 3.01
CA ARG A 315 -21.04 6.57 1.75
C ARG A 315 -21.97 6.04 0.65
N LYS A 316 -23.26 5.82 0.93
CA LYS A 316 -24.20 5.30 -0.06
C LYS A 316 -24.36 6.29 -1.23
N ASN A 317 -24.50 5.75 -2.44
CA ASN A 317 -24.61 6.58 -3.65
C ASN A 317 -25.98 7.27 -3.74
N HIS A 318 -27.06 6.61 -3.31
CA HIS A 318 -28.41 7.16 -3.28
C HIS A 318 -28.73 7.90 -1.96
N GLY A 319 -29.82 8.66 -1.95
CA GLY A 319 -30.30 9.46 -0.81
C GLY A 319 -29.87 10.93 -0.84
N LYS A 320 -30.21 11.68 0.21
CA LYS A 320 -30.03 13.14 0.29
C LYS A 320 -28.56 13.53 0.47
N GLU A 321 -28.06 14.47 -0.32
CA GLU A 321 -26.66 14.91 -0.28
C GLU A 321 -26.25 15.55 1.06
N GLU A 322 -27.18 16.18 1.77
CA GLU A 322 -26.92 16.85 3.05
C GLU A 322 -26.53 15.88 4.17
N VAL A 323 -26.74 14.59 3.96
CA VAL A 323 -26.42 13.49 4.87
C VAL A 323 -25.43 12.50 4.24
N ARG A 324 -24.54 12.99 3.37
CA ARG A 324 -23.49 12.20 2.71
C ARG A 324 -22.11 12.82 2.93
N ALA A 325 -21.11 11.95 2.97
CA ALA A 325 -19.69 12.29 3.12
C ALA A 325 -18.83 11.21 2.43
N ARG A 326 -18.92 11.13 1.10
CA ARG A 326 -18.39 10.02 0.29
C ARG A 326 -16.87 10.01 0.13
N ASP A 327 -16.19 11.12 0.44
CA ASP A 327 -14.73 11.21 0.39
C ASP A 327 -14.08 10.64 1.67
N LEU A 328 -14.88 10.35 2.70
CA LEU A 328 -14.46 9.64 3.90
C LEU A 328 -14.69 8.13 3.77
N PHE A 329 -13.82 7.36 4.42
CA PHE A 329 -13.98 5.93 4.63
C PHE A 329 -14.57 5.69 6.02
N TYR A 330 -15.26 4.56 6.18
CA TYR A 330 -15.96 4.22 7.42
C TYR A 330 -15.53 2.86 7.93
N ALA A 331 -15.39 2.74 9.24
CA ALA A 331 -14.95 1.54 9.92
C ALA A 331 -15.72 1.33 11.23
N LEU A 332 -16.09 0.09 11.51
CA LEU A 332 -16.69 -0.30 12.78
C LEU A 332 -15.62 -0.85 13.73
N TRP A 333 -15.59 -0.30 14.94
CA TRP A 333 -14.75 -0.77 16.04
C TRP A 333 -15.61 -1.63 16.98
N THR A 334 -15.65 -2.93 16.71
CA THR A 334 -16.73 -3.81 17.17
C THR A 334 -16.36 -4.57 18.44
N PRO A 335 -17.09 -4.41 19.55
CA PRO A 335 -16.91 -5.24 20.75
C PRO A 335 -17.46 -6.66 20.55
N ASP A 336 -16.87 -7.65 21.22
CA ASP A 336 -17.28 -9.05 21.21
C ASP A 336 -18.76 -9.19 21.62
N LEU A 337 -19.23 -8.37 22.57
CA LEU A 337 -20.63 -8.37 23.01
C LEU A 337 -21.63 -8.16 21.87
N PHE A 338 -21.33 -7.26 20.93
CA PHE A 338 -22.21 -7.04 19.79
C PHE A 338 -22.33 -8.31 18.95
N MET A 339 -21.20 -8.96 18.64
CA MET A 339 -21.17 -10.22 17.89
C MET A 339 -21.94 -11.34 18.62
N LYS A 340 -21.73 -11.47 19.94
CA LYS A 340 -22.48 -12.42 20.80
C LYS A 340 -23.99 -12.16 20.75
N ARG A 341 -24.42 -10.88 20.84
CA ARG A 341 -25.85 -10.49 20.80
C ARG A 341 -26.46 -10.73 19.41
N VAL A 342 -25.71 -10.52 18.32
CA VAL A 342 -26.17 -10.85 16.95
C VAL A 342 -26.38 -12.36 16.79
N GLU A 343 -25.42 -13.19 17.22
CA GLU A 343 -25.50 -14.64 17.16
C GLU A 343 -26.68 -15.19 17.99
N ALA A 344 -26.87 -14.67 19.20
CA ALA A 344 -27.95 -15.09 20.10
C ALA A 344 -29.32 -14.47 19.77
N ASN A 345 -29.44 -13.64 18.73
CA ASN A 345 -30.63 -12.83 18.43
C ASN A 345 -31.11 -12.00 19.64
N GLY A 346 -30.16 -11.49 20.40
CA GLY A 346 -30.39 -10.64 21.57
C GLY A 346 -30.72 -9.20 21.20
N ASP A 347 -31.03 -8.44 22.24
CA ASP A 347 -31.24 -6.99 22.13
C ASP A 347 -29.90 -6.26 22.16
N TRP A 348 -29.87 -5.09 21.54
CA TRP A 348 -28.74 -4.18 21.47
C TRP A 348 -29.22 -2.76 21.76
N THR A 349 -28.65 -2.14 22.78
CA THR A 349 -28.99 -0.79 23.21
C THR A 349 -28.02 0.22 22.63
N LEU A 350 -28.57 1.29 22.05
CA LEU A 350 -27.83 2.41 21.52
C LEU A 350 -27.75 3.53 22.54
N PHE A 351 -26.56 4.10 22.70
CA PHE A 351 -26.24 5.11 23.70
C PHE A 351 -25.69 6.39 23.06
N CYS A 352 -25.88 7.50 23.75
CA CYS A 352 -25.06 8.70 23.54
C CYS A 352 -23.85 8.62 24.48
N PRO A 353 -22.61 8.87 24.03
CA PRO A 353 -21.44 8.84 24.91
C PRO A 353 -21.50 9.86 26.05
N ASN A 354 -22.21 10.98 25.89
CA ASN A 354 -22.43 11.95 26.97
C ASN A 354 -23.36 11.40 28.08
N GLU A 355 -24.26 10.47 27.75
CA GLU A 355 -25.19 9.84 28.69
C GLU A 355 -24.64 8.53 29.24
N ALA A 356 -23.80 7.82 28.48
CA ALA A 356 -23.14 6.56 28.85
C ALA A 356 -21.61 6.68 28.67
N PRO A 357 -20.93 7.52 29.47
CA PRO A 357 -19.50 7.77 29.30
C PRO A 357 -18.66 6.55 29.68
N GLY A 358 -17.44 6.49 29.14
CA GLY A 358 -16.45 5.47 29.47
C GLY A 358 -16.52 4.19 28.63
N LEU A 359 -17.57 3.96 27.84
CA LEU A 359 -17.68 2.76 26.98
C LEU A 359 -16.53 2.63 25.97
N ALA A 360 -16.04 3.77 25.44
CA ALA A 360 -14.89 3.79 24.53
C ALA A 360 -13.54 3.59 25.25
N ASP A 361 -13.52 3.66 26.59
CA ASP A 361 -12.30 3.62 27.41
C ASP A 361 -12.04 2.26 28.03
N VAL A 362 -12.97 1.31 27.87
CA VAL A 362 -12.88 -0.07 28.37
C VAL A 362 -13.11 -1.08 27.23
N TYR A 363 -12.68 -2.33 27.42
CA TYR A 363 -12.84 -3.42 26.46
C TYR A 363 -13.04 -4.76 27.19
N GLY A 364 -13.45 -5.81 26.46
CA GLY A 364 -13.67 -7.14 27.02
C GLY A 364 -14.69 -7.15 28.17
N ASP A 365 -14.40 -7.89 29.24
CA ASP A 365 -15.35 -8.09 30.33
C ASP A 365 -15.70 -6.79 31.08
N GLU A 366 -14.79 -5.82 31.12
CA GLU A 366 -15.06 -4.50 31.69
C GLU A 366 -16.06 -3.71 30.84
N PHE A 367 -15.97 -3.82 29.51
CA PHE A 367 -16.94 -3.25 28.60
C PHE A 367 -18.31 -3.92 28.76
N ASP A 368 -18.34 -5.27 28.78
CA ASP A 368 -19.59 -6.03 28.91
C ASP A 368 -20.32 -5.62 30.20
N ALA A 369 -19.59 -5.53 31.34
CA ALA A 369 -20.15 -5.13 32.62
C ALA A 369 -20.67 -3.67 32.63
N LEU A 370 -19.91 -2.72 32.06
CA LEU A 370 -20.30 -1.31 32.01
C LEU A 370 -21.52 -1.09 31.09
N TYR A 371 -21.52 -1.75 29.93
CA TYR A 371 -22.60 -1.70 28.96
C TYR A 371 -23.92 -2.21 29.58
N GLU A 372 -23.89 -3.41 30.19
CA GLU A 372 -25.08 -4.00 30.81
C GLU A 372 -25.56 -3.23 32.03
N LYS A 373 -24.66 -2.58 32.78
CA LYS A 373 -25.03 -1.64 33.84
C LYS A 373 -25.85 -0.49 33.27
N TYR A 374 -25.41 0.14 32.18
CA TYR A 374 -26.16 1.24 31.56
C TYR A 374 -27.47 0.80 30.91
N GLU A 375 -27.58 -0.44 30.43
CA GLU A 375 -28.86 -1.03 30.02
C GLU A 375 -29.83 -1.11 31.22
N LYS A 376 -29.37 -1.62 32.37
CA LYS A 376 -30.20 -1.75 33.60
C LYS A 376 -30.61 -0.40 34.19
N GLU A 377 -29.74 0.61 34.08
CA GLU A 377 -30.03 1.98 34.53
C GLU A 377 -30.97 2.74 33.58
N GLY A 378 -31.30 2.18 32.41
CA GLY A 378 -32.19 2.81 31.44
C GLY A 378 -31.58 4.03 30.75
N ARG A 379 -30.24 4.09 30.64
CA ARG A 379 -29.52 5.21 29.98
C ARG A 379 -29.51 5.12 28.46
N GLY A 380 -30.06 4.02 27.91
CA GLY A 380 -30.16 3.79 26.48
C GLY A 380 -31.14 4.73 25.81
N ARG A 381 -30.78 5.26 24.64
CA ARG A 381 -31.68 6.07 23.81
C ARG A 381 -32.67 5.22 23.03
N ARG A 382 -32.22 4.05 22.59
CA ARG A 382 -33.03 3.12 21.81
C ARG A 382 -32.50 1.70 21.96
N THR A 383 -33.37 0.75 22.28
CA THR A 383 -33.05 -0.68 22.24
C THR A 383 -33.65 -1.29 20.98
N ILE A 384 -32.85 -2.07 20.24
CA ILE A 384 -33.21 -2.74 18.99
C ILE A 384 -32.80 -4.20 19.06
N LYS A 385 -33.25 -5.03 18.10
CA LYS A 385 -32.62 -6.34 17.89
C LYS A 385 -31.21 -6.14 17.32
N ALA A 386 -30.22 -6.84 17.85
CA ALA A 386 -28.84 -6.77 17.38
C ALA A 386 -28.73 -7.10 15.88
N GLN A 387 -29.50 -8.09 15.42
CA GLN A 387 -29.56 -8.48 14.01
C GLN A 387 -30.09 -7.36 13.10
N LYS A 388 -30.92 -6.43 13.60
CA LYS A 388 -31.38 -5.29 12.80
C LYS A 388 -30.21 -4.39 12.39
N LEU A 389 -29.32 -4.09 13.33
CA LEU A 389 -28.09 -3.33 13.02
C LEU A 389 -27.16 -4.16 12.15
N TRP A 390 -27.04 -5.46 12.42
CA TRP A 390 -26.25 -6.37 11.58
C TRP A 390 -26.67 -6.31 10.10
N TYR A 391 -27.96 -6.42 9.79
CA TYR A 391 -28.44 -6.31 8.41
C TYR A 391 -28.08 -4.98 7.76
N ALA A 392 -28.19 -3.86 8.48
CA ALA A 392 -27.79 -2.55 7.96
C ALA A 392 -26.27 -2.47 7.65
N ILE A 393 -25.43 -3.12 8.47
CA ILE A 393 -23.98 -3.22 8.22
C ILE A 393 -23.72 -3.98 6.93
N LEU A 394 -24.36 -5.15 6.76
CA LEU A 394 -24.16 -5.98 5.57
C LEU A 394 -24.68 -5.31 4.29
N GLU A 395 -25.79 -4.57 4.38
CA GLU A 395 -26.36 -3.80 3.28
C GLU A 395 -25.37 -2.71 2.83
N ALA A 396 -24.85 -1.90 3.77
CA ALA A 396 -23.84 -0.91 3.46
C ALA A 396 -22.58 -1.52 2.82
N GLN A 397 -22.11 -2.66 3.35
CA GLN A 397 -20.94 -3.37 2.80
C GLN A 397 -21.19 -3.89 1.39
N THR A 398 -22.40 -4.38 1.12
CA THR A 398 -22.78 -4.87 -0.21
C THR A 398 -22.84 -3.74 -1.23
N GLU A 399 -23.35 -2.57 -0.84
CA GLU A 399 -23.49 -1.41 -1.73
C GLU A 399 -22.17 -0.65 -1.96
N THR A 400 -21.33 -0.54 -0.94
CA THR A 400 -20.20 0.41 -0.94
C THR A 400 -18.83 -0.23 -0.70
N GLY A 401 -18.78 -1.51 -0.27
CA GLY A 401 -17.58 -2.16 0.22
C GLY A 401 -17.17 -1.74 1.65
N ASN A 402 -17.90 -0.79 2.26
CA ASN A 402 -17.72 -0.21 3.59
C ASN A 402 -18.97 -0.42 4.47
N PRO A 403 -18.89 -0.37 5.80
CA PRO A 403 -17.70 -0.06 6.59
C PRO A 403 -16.73 -1.24 6.70
N PHE A 404 -15.47 -0.91 7.00
CA PHE A 404 -14.47 -1.87 7.44
C PHE A 404 -14.91 -2.52 8.77
N MET A 405 -14.44 -3.73 9.04
CA MET A 405 -14.81 -4.50 10.22
C MET A 405 -13.60 -4.85 11.07
N LEU A 406 -13.51 -4.26 12.26
CA LEU A 406 -12.44 -4.53 13.22
C LEU A 406 -13.03 -4.96 14.57
N TYR A 407 -12.32 -5.86 15.26
CA TYR A 407 -12.74 -6.45 16.52
C TYR A 407 -11.97 -5.83 17.68
N LYS A 408 -12.60 -4.85 18.34
CA LYS A 408 -12.04 -4.03 19.44
C LYS A 408 -11.34 -4.87 20.50
N ASP A 409 -11.98 -5.96 20.92
CA ASP A 409 -11.48 -6.78 22.02
C ASP A 409 -10.27 -7.61 21.58
N ALA A 410 -10.27 -8.16 20.36
CA ALA A 410 -9.10 -8.85 19.82
C ALA A 410 -7.91 -7.91 19.65
N CYS A 411 -8.15 -6.66 19.23
CA CYS A 411 -7.14 -5.61 19.11
C CYS A 411 -6.51 -5.29 20.48
N ASN A 412 -7.33 -5.05 21.49
CA ASN A 412 -6.87 -4.63 22.82
C ASN A 412 -6.27 -5.78 23.65
N LYS A 413 -6.89 -6.96 23.64
CA LYS A 413 -6.41 -8.13 24.40
C LYS A 413 -5.00 -8.54 23.96
N LYS A 414 -4.71 -8.37 22.66
CA LYS A 414 -3.52 -8.91 21.97
C LYS A 414 -2.61 -7.81 21.40
N SER A 415 -2.54 -6.67 22.08
CA SER A 415 -1.60 -5.60 21.76
C SER A 415 -0.51 -5.54 22.82
N ASN A 416 0.74 -5.37 22.38
CA ASN A 416 1.84 -5.07 23.28
C ASN A 416 1.75 -3.66 23.91
N GLN A 417 0.92 -2.79 23.35
CA GLN A 417 0.67 -1.44 23.89
C GLN A 417 -0.50 -1.40 24.89
N LYS A 418 -1.06 -2.55 25.30
CA LYS A 418 -2.22 -2.59 26.20
C LYS A 418 -1.98 -1.96 27.59
N ASN A 419 -0.72 -1.75 27.98
CA ASN A 419 -0.34 -1.04 29.21
C ASN A 419 -0.56 0.49 29.12
N LEU A 420 -0.77 1.04 27.93
CA LEU A 420 -1.01 2.48 27.73
C LEU A 420 -2.48 2.89 27.96
N GLY A 421 -3.40 1.92 27.85
CA GLY A 421 -4.84 2.12 27.92
C GLY A 421 -5.55 1.50 26.73
N THR A 422 -6.85 1.76 26.62
CA THR A 422 -7.69 1.22 25.55
C THR A 422 -7.38 1.87 24.21
N ILE A 423 -7.05 1.05 23.22
CA ILE A 423 -6.91 1.41 21.81
C ILE A 423 -8.31 1.57 21.21
N ARG A 424 -8.56 2.72 20.59
CA ARG A 424 -9.90 3.14 20.13
C ARG A 424 -10.11 3.03 18.62
N SER A 425 -9.07 2.82 17.82
CA SER A 425 -9.21 2.69 16.37
C SER A 425 -8.03 1.99 15.73
N SER A 426 -8.13 1.83 14.41
CA SER A 426 -6.99 1.55 13.54
C SER A 426 -6.73 2.74 12.60
N ASN A 427 -5.86 2.57 11.62
CA ASN A 427 -5.52 3.59 10.61
C ASN A 427 -6.45 3.55 9.38
N LEU A 428 -6.11 4.27 8.32
CA LEU A 428 -6.80 4.27 7.04
C LEU A 428 -6.97 2.85 6.44
N CYS A 429 -5.94 2.01 6.55
CA CYS A 429 -5.86 0.72 5.86
C CYS A 429 -6.11 -0.50 6.77
N THR A 430 -6.49 -0.28 8.03
CA THR A 430 -6.90 -1.31 9.01
C THR A 430 -5.80 -2.29 9.48
N GLU A 431 -4.53 -2.03 9.22
CA GLU A 431 -3.40 -2.87 9.68
C GLU A 431 -2.74 -2.36 10.97
N ILE A 432 -2.87 -1.07 11.29
CA ILE A 432 -2.17 -0.46 12.43
C ILE A 432 -3.05 -0.41 13.65
N ILE A 433 -2.55 -0.94 14.77
CA ILE A 433 -3.29 -1.02 16.05
C ILE A 433 -2.40 -0.40 17.13
N GLU A 434 -2.44 0.92 17.19
CA GLU A 434 -1.61 1.73 18.09
C GLU A 434 -2.48 2.60 18.99
N TYR A 435 -2.01 2.84 20.21
CA TYR A 435 -2.66 3.72 21.17
C TYR A 435 -2.65 5.17 20.70
N SER A 436 -3.78 5.86 20.89
CA SER A 436 -3.92 7.30 20.68
C SER A 436 -4.72 7.94 21.81
N ALA A 437 -4.45 9.22 22.03
CA ALA A 437 -5.06 10.04 23.07
C ALA A 437 -5.15 11.50 22.58
N PRO A 438 -5.87 12.40 23.29
CA PRO A 438 -5.97 13.81 22.90
C PRO A 438 -4.63 14.53 22.71
N ASP A 439 -3.58 14.07 23.39
CA ASP A 439 -2.21 14.58 23.35
C ASP A 439 -1.22 13.64 22.64
N GLU A 440 -1.68 12.53 22.06
CA GLU A 440 -0.86 11.53 21.38
C GLU A 440 -1.52 11.06 20.08
N VAL A 441 -0.93 11.44 18.95
CA VAL A 441 -1.33 10.95 17.62
C VAL A 441 -0.39 9.81 17.25
N ALA A 442 -0.91 8.59 17.10
CA ALA A 442 -0.06 7.45 16.75
C ALA A 442 0.50 7.59 15.33
N VAL A 443 1.68 7.04 15.07
CA VAL A 443 2.42 7.26 13.81
C VAL A 443 3.01 5.96 13.31
N CYS A 444 2.70 5.63 12.06
CA CYS A 444 3.17 4.40 11.45
C CYS A 444 4.32 4.61 10.45
N ASN A 445 5.43 3.90 10.69
CA ASN A 445 6.61 3.84 9.82
C ASN A 445 6.65 2.49 9.10
N LEU A 446 6.51 2.49 7.77
CA LEU A 446 6.18 1.31 6.97
C LEU A 446 7.29 0.90 5.99
N ALA A 447 7.56 -0.40 5.91
CA ALA A 447 8.30 -1.00 4.81
C ALA A 447 7.88 -2.45 4.54
N SER A 448 8.03 -2.92 3.30
CA SER A 448 7.57 -4.25 2.88
C SER A 448 8.69 -5.09 2.29
N LEU A 449 8.77 -6.35 2.71
CA LEU A 449 9.67 -7.38 2.19
C LEU A 449 9.10 -7.98 0.90
N ALA A 450 9.95 -8.21 -0.10
CA ALA A 450 9.56 -8.85 -1.34
C ALA A 450 9.78 -10.35 -1.26
N LEU A 451 8.75 -11.09 -0.83
CA LEU A 451 8.83 -12.52 -0.53
C LEU A 451 9.42 -13.39 -1.66
N PRO A 452 9.16 -13.12 -2.96
CA PRO A 452 9.72 -13.92 -4.05
C PRO A 452 11.25 -13.89 -4.14
N THR A 453 11.90 -12.87 -3.58
CA THR A 453 13.36 -12.71 -3.65
C THR A 453 14.13 -13.67 -2.72
N PHE A 454 13.41 -14.33 -1.81
CA PHE A 454 13.96 -15.33 -0.89
C PHE A 454 13.74 -16.77 -1.39
N VAL A 455 13.18 -16.95 -2.59
CA VAL A 455 12.99 -18.27 -3.19
C VAL A 455 14.22 -18.66 -4.01
N ASP A 456 14.88 -19.76 -3.64
CA ASP A 456 15.84 -20.42 -4.53
C ASP A 456 15.07 -21.34 -5.49
N ALA A 457 14.73 -20.78 -6.66
CA ALA A 457 13.98 -21.50 -7.68
C ALA A 457 14.74 -22.69 -8.31
N ALA A 458 16.07 -22.77 -8.13
CA ALA A 458 16.85 -23.90 -8.62
C ALA A 458 16.76 -25.11 -7.67
N ARG A 459 16.65 -24.84 -6.36
CA ARG A 459 16.47 -25.88 -5.33
C ARG A 459 15.01 -26.13 -4.97
N GLY A 460 14.11 -25.20 -5.30
CA GLY A 460 12.71 -25.24 -4.86
C GLY A 460 12.58 -24.99 -3.35
N GLU A 461 13.48 -24.19 -2.78
CA GLU A 461 13.58 -23.94 -1.33
C GLU A 461 13.34 -22.46 -1.03
N TYR A 462 12.89 -22.16 0.20
CA TYR A 462 12.72 -20.80 0.71
C TYR A 462 13.83 -20.48 1.73
N ASP A 463 14.58 -19.41 1.50
CA ASP A 463 15.71 -19.00 2.34
C ASP A 463 15.24 -18.14 3.54
N PHE A 464 14.83 -18.84 4.61
CA PHE A 464 14.46 -18.19 5.87
C PHE A 464 15.62 -17.49 6.56
N GLY A 465 16.86 -17.94 6.36
CA GLY A 465 18.05 -17.31 6.92
C GLY A 465 18.27 -15.92 6.32
N LYS A 466 18.18 -15.81 5.00
CA LYS A 466 18.28 -14.52 4.31
C LYS A 466 17.11 -13.60 4.63
N LEU A 467 15.89 -14.14 4.73
CA LEU A 467 14.73 -13.37 5.18
C LEU A 467 14.98 -12.77 6.57
N HIS A 468 15.48 -13.58 7.51
CA HIS A 468 15.80 -13.13 8.87
C HIS A 468 16.83 -11.99 8.88
N GLU A 469 17.93 -12.14 8.14
CA GLU A 469 18.98 -11.11 8.00
C GLU A 469 18.41 -9.78 7.46
N VAL A 470 17.63 -9.84 6.36
CA VAL A 470 17.08 -8.64 5.72
C VAL A 470 16.07 -7.94 6.62
N VAL A 471 15.22 -8.69 7.33
CA VAL A 471 14.27 -8.12 8.31
C VAL A 471 15.01 -7.32 9.37
N GLN A 472 16.14 -7.83 9.88
CA GLN A 472 16.90 -7.11 10.90
C GLN A 472 17.45 -5.77 10.39
N VAL A 473 17.93 -5.70 9.14
CA VAL A 473 18.34 -4.42 8.52
C VAL A 473 17.13 -3.49 8.42
N LEU A 474 15.98 -4.01 7.98
CA LEU A 474 14.78 -3.21 7.81
C LEU A 474 14.25 -2.62 9.13
N VAL A 475 14.34 -3.36 10.24
CA VAL A 475 14.03 -2.84 11.58
C VAL A 475 14.93 -1.68 11.96
N ARG A 476 16.25 -1.79 11.72
CA ARG A 476 17.19 -0.69 11.99
C ARG A 476 16.85 0.54 11.16
N ASN A 477 16.48 0.36 9.89
CA ASN A 477 16.09 1.44 9.01
C ASN A 477 14.83 2.16 9.51
N LEU A 478 13.78 1.40 9.84
CA LEU A 478 12.52 1.95 10.36
C LEU A 478 12.71 2.62 11.73
N ASN A 479 13.57 2.07 12.59
CA ASN A 479 13.89 2.71 13.86
C ASN A 479 14.65 4.04 13.68
N LYS A 480 15.58 4.14 12.71
CA LYS A 480 16.23 5.42 12.36
C LYS A 480 15.23 6.43 11.80
N ILE A 481 14.26 5.97 10.99
CA ILE A 481 13.19 6.82 10.44
C ILE A 481 12.42 7.59 11.52
N ILE A 482 12.18 6.98 12.68
CA ILE A 482 11.50 7.64 13.82
C ILE A 482 12.24 8.93 14.22
N ASP A 483 13.56 8.92 14.25
CA ASP A 483 14.36 10.04 14.76
C ASP A 483 14.50 11.16 13.72
N ILE A 484 14.56 10.82 12.43
CA ILE A 484 14.75 11.78 11.33
C ILE A 484 13.44 12.33 10.75
N ASN A 485 12.30 11.68 11.04
CA ASN A 485 11.01 12.06 10.46
C ASN A 485 10.62 13.49 10.87
N TYR A 486 10.16 14.27 9.90
CA TYR A 486 9.48 15.53 10.15
C TYR A 486 8.02 15.25 10.58
N TYR A 487 7.66 15.63 11.79
CA TYR A 487 6.32 15.43 12.33
C TYR A 487 5.44 16.67 12.06
N PRO A 488 4.27 16.50 11.39
CA PRO A 488 3.40 17.62 11.06
C PRO A 488 2.73 18.26 12.28
N VAL A 489 2.61 17.50 13.38
CA VAL A 489 2.00 17.92 14.66
C VAL A 489 2.83 17.40 15.85
N PRO A 490 2.90 18.14 16.98
CA PRO A 490 3.73 17.76 18.11
C PRO A 490 3.27 16.48 18.82
N GLU A 491 1.96 16.21 18.86
CA GLU A 491 1.37 15.00 19.44
C GLU A 491 1.87 13.73 18.73
N ALA A 492 2.12 13.83 17.42
CA ALA A 492 2.66 12.75 16.61
C ALA A 492 4.13 12.45 16.98
N LYS A 493 4.92 13.51 17.18
CA LYS A 493 6.31 13.36 17.65
C LYS A 493 6.35 12.74 19.04
N LYS A 494 5.48 13.19 19.94
CA LYS A 494 5.39 12.67 21.31
C LYS A 494 5.12 11.16 21.29
N SER A 495 4.05 10.72 20.64
CA SER A 495 3.68 9.30 20.56
C SER A 495 4.81 8.44 19.97
N ASN A 496 5.37 8.84 18.82
CA ASN A 496 6.37 8.03 18.14
C ASN A 496 7.70 7.93 18.92
N PHE A 497 8.10 8.96 19.67
CA PHE A 497 9.30 8.89 20.52
C PHE A 497 9.09 8.04 21.78
N ARG A 498 7.89 8.06 22.37
CA ARG A 498 7.56 7.30 23.60
C ARG A 498 7.41 5.81 23.37
N HIS A 499 6.84 5.42 22.23
CA HIS A 499 6.46 4.03 21.95
C HIS A 499 7.27 3.40 20.83
N ARG A 500 7.85 4.21 19.94
CA ARG A 500 8.68 3.79 18.81
C ARG A 500 8.11 2.64 17.96
N PRO A 501 6.81 2.62 17.60
CA PRO A 501 6.25 1.55 16.78
C PRO A 501 6.80 1.62 15.35
N ILE A 502 6.97 0.44 14.76
CA ILE A 502 7.27 0.26 13.33
C ILE A 502 6.35 -0.80 12.75
N ALA A 503 6.29 -0.88 11.42
CA ALA A 503 5.43 -1.82 10.73
C ALA A 503 6.14 -2.42 9.51
N LEU A 504 6.58 -3.66 9.71
CA LEU A 504 7.06 -4.57 8.69
C LEU A 504 5.86 -5.24 8.02
N GLY A 505 5.79 -5.12 6.70
CA GLY A 505 4.84 -5.84 5.87
C GLY A 505 5.53 -6.72 4.83
N VAL A 506 4.74 -7.27 3.92
CA VAL A 506 5.21 -8.13 2.83
C VAL A 506 4.57 -7.70 1.51
N ASN A 507 5.13 -8.15 0.40
CA ASN A 507 4.49 -8.19 -0.91
C ASN A 507 4.91 -9.46 -1.65
N GLY A 508 4.13 -9.84 -2.67
CA GLY A 508 4.41 -10.98 -3.52
C GLY A 508 4.27 -12.35 -2.84
N LEU A 509 3.36 -12.51 -1.86
CA LEU A 509 3.12 -13.84 -1.28
C LEU A 509 2.62 -14.84 -2.33
N ALA A 510 1.68 -14.41 -3.20
CA ALA A 510 1.22 -15.24 -4.31
C ALA A 510 2.35 -15.59 -5.28
N ASP A 511 3.22 -14.64 -5.62
CA ASP A 511 4.39 -14.89 -6.46
C ASP A 511 5.36 -15.89 -5.83
N ALA A 512 5.59 -15.83 -4.50
CA ALA A 512 6.45 -16.79 -3.80
C ALA A 512 5.85 -18.21 -3.85
N PHE A 513 4.53 -18.34 -3.67
CA PHE A 513 3.84 -19.62 -3.84
C PHE A 513 3.94 -20.15 -5.27
N LEU A 514 3.73 -19.30 -6.28
CA LEU A 514 3.84 -19.69 -7.69
C LEU A 514 5.28 -20.09 -8.07
N ALA A 515 6.29 -19.38 -7.54
CA ALA A 515 7.70 -19.70 -7.74
C ALA A 515 8.05 -21.09 -7.17
N LEU A 516 7.43 -21.47 -6.05
CA LEU A 516 7.57 -22.78 -5.39
C LEU A 516 6.55 -23.83 -5.86
N ARG A 517 5.70 -23.50 -6.84
CA ARG A 517 4.66 -24.40 -7.37
C ARG A 517 3.65 -24.86 -6.31
N LEU A 518 3.26 -23.96 -5.41
CA LEU A 518 2.28 -24.21 -4.35
C LEU A 518 0.93 -23.56 -4.71
N PRO A 519 -0.16 -24.32 -4.86
CA PRO A 519 -1.50 -23.74 -4.90
C PRO A 519 -1.75 -22.92 -3.63
N PHE A 520 -2.40 -21.77 -3.75
CA PHE A 520 -2.60 -20.85 -2.63
C PHE A 520 -3.34 -21.53 -1.45
N ASP A 521 -4.27 -22.44 -1.75
CA ASP A 521 -5.09 -23.19 -0.79
C ASP A 521 -4.52 -24.56 -0.41
N SER A 522 -3.24 -24.84 -0.72
CA SER A 522 -2.54 -26.05 -0.32
C SER A 522 -2.07 -26.03 1.13
N ALA A 523 -1.83 -27.21 1.71
CA ALA A 523 -1.30 -27.32 3.08
C ALA A 523 0.13 -26.77 3.18
N GLU A 524 0.92 -26.95 2.12
CA GLU A 524 2.29 -26.48 1.97
C GLU A 524 2.34 -24.95 1.92
N ALA A 525 1.46 -24.30 1.15
CA ALA A 525 1.34 -22.84 1.14
C ALA A 525 0.93 -22.28 2.50
N ARG A 526 0.02 -22.97 3.21
CA ARG A 526 -0.36 -22.62 4.58
C ARG A 526 0.82 -22.71 5.56
N GLN A 527 1.60 -23.79 5.48
CA GLN A 527 2.79 -23.97 6.32
C GLN A 527 3.86 -22.91 6.03
N LEU A 528 4.12 -22.64 4.75
CA LEU A 528 5.07 -21.59 4.34
C LEU A 528 4.60 -20.20 4.81
N ASN A 529 3.29 -19.90 4.75
CA ASN A 529 2.72 -18.69 5.32
C ASN A 529 3.04 -18.57 6.81
N ILE A 530 2.86 -19.63 7.61
CA ILE A 530 3.23 -19.62 9.04
C ILE A 530 4.73 -19.30 9.20
N GLN A 531 5.60 -20.04 8.51
CA GLN A 531 7.06 -19.93 8.66
C GLN A 531 7.62 -18.57 8.22
N ILE A 532 7.06 -17.96 7.16
CA ILE A 532 7.45 -16.61 6.72
C ILE A 532 7.18 -15.59 7.82
N PHE A 533 5.95 -15.55 8.35
CA PHE A 533 5.58 -14.56 9.36
C PHE A 533 6.23 -14.84 10.73
N GLU A 534 6.43 -16.11 11.07
CA GLU A 534 7.22 -16.52 12.23
C GLU A 534 8.66 -15.97 12.13
N THR A 535 9.29 -16.12 10.96
CA THR A 535 10.64 -15.61 10.70
C THR A 535 10.72 -14.09 10.78
N ILE A 536 9.75 -13.38 10.18
CA ILE A 536 9.70 -11.90 10.22
C ILE A 536 9.58 -11.41 11.67
N TYR A 537 8.70 -12.01 12.46
CA TYR A 537 8.51 -11.60 13.85
C TYR A 537 9.72 -11.91 14.73
N HIS A 538 10.29 -13.11 14.58
CA HIS A 538 11.50 -13.53 15.29
C HIS A 538 12.69 -12.59 14.98
N ALA A 539 12.92 -12.30 13.70
CA ALA A 539 13.96 -11.38 13.27
C ALA A 539 13.72 -9.95 13.75
N GLY A 540 12.47 -9.49 13.70
CA GLY A 540 12.09 -8.16 14.15
C GLY A 540 12.39 -7.93 15.63
N LEU A 541 11.98 -8.88 16.48
CA LEU A 541 12.27 -8.86 17.91
C LEU A 541 13.77 -9.00 18.19
N THR A 542 14.49 -9.82 17.42
CA THR A 542 15.95 -9.98 17.54
C THR A 542 16.67 -8.64 17.33
N ALA A 543 16.37 -7.95 16.22
CA ALA A 543 16.97 -6.65 15.92
C ALA A 543 16.52 -5.57 16.90
N SER A 544 15.25 -5.57 17.32
CA SER A 544 14.76 -4.59 18.30
C SER A 544 15.40 -4.79 19.68
N SER A 545 15.70 -6.03 20.07
CA SER A 545 16.47 -6.36 21.28
C SER A 545 17.94 -5.92 21.16
N ASP A 546 18.57 -6.09 19.99
CA ASP A 546 19.93 -5.57 19.75
C ASP A 546 19.98 -4.05 19.85
N LEU A 547 19.01 -3.36 19.25
CA LEU A 547 18.88 -1.91 19.37
C LEU A 547 18.61 -1.46 20.81
N ALA A 548 17.88 -2.25 21.60
CA ALA A 548 17.65 -1.94 23.02
C ALA A 548 18.91 -2.06 23.86
N LYS A 549 19.76 -3.05 23.55
CA LYS A 549 21.08 -3.18 24.18
C LYS A 549 21.98 -1.97 23.92
N GLU A 550 21.89 -1.38 22.72
CA GLU A 550 22.71 -0.23 22.33
C GLU A 550 22.14 1.11 22.82
N PHE A 551 20.82 1.31 22.69
CA PHE A 551 20.18 2.62 22.90
C PHE A 551 19.22 2.66 24.10
N GLY A 552 19.05 1.56 24.82
CA GLY A 552 18.00 1.36 25.82
C GLY A 552 16.65 0.99 25.20
N THR A 553 15.70 0.57 26.03
CA THR A 553 14.32 0.29 25.61
C THR A 553 13.58 1.57 25.19
N TYR A 554 12.40 1.43 24.58
CA TYR A 554 11.48 2.57 24.46
C TYR A 554 10.93 2.98 25.83
N GLU A 555 10.47 4.23 25.98
CA GLU A 555 10.11 4.85 27.25
C GLU A 555 9.03 4.07 28.03
N THR A 556 8.08 3.47 27.30
CA THR A 556 6.90 2.80 27.85
C THR A 556 7.00 1.26 27.82
N TYR A 557 8.23 0.73 27.81
CA TYR A 557 8.49 -0.71 27.78
C TYR A 557 8.06 -1.40 29.08
N GLU A 558 8.36 -0.81 30.23
CA GLU A 558 8.01 -1.40 31.52
C GLU A 558 6.49 -1.55 31.68
N GLY A 559 6.06 -2.75 32.06
CA GLY A 559 4.64 -3.11 32.19
C GLY A 559 3.99 -3.57 30.88
N SER A 560 4.66 -3.46 29.73
CA SER A 560 4.18 -4.06 28.48
C SER A 560 4.24 -5.60 28.55
N PRO A 561 3.41 -6.34 27.81
CA PRO A 561 3.48 -7.79 27.74
C PRO A 561 4.87 -8.36 27.39
N VAL A 562 5.59 -7.75 26.43
CA VAL A 562 6.95 -8.23 26.09
C VAL A 562 7.93 -8.10 27.26
N SER A 563 7.77 -7.09 28.13
CA SER A 563 8.56 -6.96 29.37
C SER A 563 8.30 -8.09 30.37
N GLN A 564 7.15 -8.75 30.25
CA GLN A 564 6.75 -9.90 31.08
C GLN A 564 7.06 -11.24 30.37
N GLY A 565 7.76 -11.21 29.24
CA GLY A 565 8.07 -12.41 28.44
C GLY A 565 6.90 -12.96 27.63
N ILE A 566 5.82 -12.18 27.47
CA ILE A 566 4.64 -12.52 26.69
C ILE A 566 4.80 -11.93 25.28
N LEU A 567 4.96 -12.80 24.28
CA LEU A 567 5.05 -12.44 22.87
C LEU A 567 3.70 -12.61 22.18
N GLN A 568 3.60 -12.17 20.93
CA GLN A 568 2.33 -12.14 20.22
C GLN A 568 1.63 -13.50 20.16
N TYR A 569 2.33 -14.58 19.83
CA TYR A 569 1.72 -15.91 19.71
C TYR A 569 1.20 -16.44 21.06
N ASP A 570 1.79 -16.02 22.18
CA ASP A 570 1.28 -16.35 23.52
C ASP A 570 -0.11 -15.75 23.73
N MET A 571 -0.34 -14.51 23.26
CA MET A 571 -1.65 -13.84 23.32
C MET A 571 -2.72 -14.46 22.41
N TRP A 572 -2.30 -15.36 21.51
CA TRP A 572 -3.18 -16.14 20.63
C TRP A 572 -3.33 -17.60 21.10
N ASP A 573 -2.71 -17.97 22.23
CA ASP A 573 -2.61 -19.35 22.70
C ASP A 573 -2.07 -20.31 21.62
N ARG A 574 -1.02 -19.86 20.91
CA ARG A 574 -0.37 -20.62 19.84
C ARG A 574 1.07 -20.99 20.19
N THR A 575 1.44 -22.22 19.86
CA THR A 575 2.83 -22.68 19.88
C THR A 575 3.45 -22.45 18.48
N PRO A 576 4.58 -21.75 18.37
CA PRO A 576 5.32 -21.59 17.12
C PRO A 576 5.84 -22.93 16.56
N THR A 577 6.36 -22.91 15.35
CA THR A 577 7.09 -24.07 14.80
C THR A 577 8.47 -24.21 15.47
N ASP A 578 9.22 -25.24 15.09
CA ASP A 578 10.60 -25.49 15.55
C ASP A 578 11.65 -24.76 14.70
N LEU A 579 11.23 -23.87 13.79
CA LEU A 579 12.13 -23.16 12.87
C LEU A 579 13.10 -22.21 13.59
N TRP A 580 12.65 -21.57 14.68
CA TRP A 580 13.44 -20.60 15.44
C TRP A 580 13.39 -20.87 16.96
N ASP A 581 14.51 -20.62 17.65
CA ASP A 581 14.61 -20.78 19.10
C ASP A 581 14.02 -19.58 19.86
N TRP A 582 12.71 -19.65 20.07
CA TRP A 582 11.96 -18.65 20.82
C TRP A 582 12.34 -18.56 22.30
N ALA A 583 12.82 -19.65 22.90
CA ALA A 583 13.22 -19.64 24.30
C ALA A 583 14.50 -18.83 24.49
N ALA A 584 15.48 -19.01 23.61
CA ALA A 584 16.69 -18.20 23.59
C ALA A 584 16.37 -16.72 23.33
N LEU A 585 15.45 -16.41 22.40
CA LEU A 585 15.04 -15.03 22.15
C LEU A 585 14.33 -14.40 23.35
N LYS A 586 13.40 -15.11 24.01
CA LYS A 586 12.75 -14.62 25.25
C LYS A 586 13.77 -14.36 26.35
N ALA A 587 14.76 -15.25 26.53
CA ALA A 587 15.83 -15.05 27.50
C ALA A 587 16.71 -13.83 27.17
N LYS A 588 16.98 -13.56 25.89
CA LYS A 588 17.67 -12.36 25.43
C LYS A 588 16.86 -11.10 25.71
N ILE A 589 15.57 -11.09 25.36
CA ILE A 589 14.66 -9.96 25.61
C ILE A 589 14.54 -9.67 27.12
N ALA A 590 14.49 -10.70 27.97
CA ALA A 590 14.47 -10.50 29.42
C ALA A 590 15.71 -9.77 29.94
N GLN A 591 16.85 -9.85 29.25
CA GLN A 591 18.09 -9.17 29.63
C GLN A 591 18.21 -7.76 29.04
N THR A 592 17.76 -7.56 27.79
CA THR A 592 18.01 -6.30 27.05
C THR A 592 16.78 -5.42 26.87
N GLY A 593 15.59 -5.99 27.02
CA GLY A 593 14.34 -5.45 26.50
C GLY A 593 14.32 -5.33 24.98
N VAL A 594 13.39 -4.52 24.45
CA VAL A 594 13.27 -4.20 23.01
C VAL A 594 13.12 -2.69 22.77
N ARG A 595 13.54 -2.21 21.59
CA ARG A 595 13.57 -0.78 21.23
C ARG A 595 12.24 -0.28 20.67
N ASN A 596 11.40 -1.16 20.17
CA ASN A 596 10.15 -0.83 19.48
C ASN A 596 8.98 -1.55 20.15
N SER A 597 7.89 -0.84 20.42
CA SER A 597 6.70 -1.44 21.05
C SER A 597 5.95 -2.40 20.12
N LEU A 598 5.97 -2.15 18.81
CA LEU A 598 5.29 -2.94 17.79
C LEU A 598 6.17 -3.01 16.54
N LEU A 599 6.06 -4.10 15.77
CA LEU A 599 6.99 -4.46 14.70
C LEU A 599 6.34 -4.83 13.38
N VAL A 600 5.23 -5.55 13.37
CA VAL A 600 4.71 -6.24 12.18
C VAL A 600 3.27 -5.81 11.90
N ALA A 601 3.04 -5.24 10.72
CA ALA A 601 1.72 -4.84 10.24
C ALA A 601 1.65 -4.89 8.70
N PRO A 602 1.19 -6.01 8.12
CA PRO A 602 1.11 -6.16 6.67
C PRO A 602 0.06 -5.21 6.05
N MET A 603 0.55 -4.17 5.38
CA MET A 603 -0.20 -3.09 4.74
C MET A 603 -0.50 -3.37 3.26
N PRO A 604 -1.46 -2.67 2.63
CA PRO A 604 -1.66 -2.74 1.20
C PRO A 604 -0.43 -2.16 0.49
N THR A 605 0.06 -2.84 -0.54
CA THR A 605 1.29 -2.46 -1.25
C THR A 605 1.03 -2.01 -2.68
N ALA A 606 -0.21 -1.62 -3.02
CA ALA A 606 -0.67 -1.25 -4.36
C ALA A 606 0.39 -0.57 -5.27
N SER A 607 1.04 0.50 -4.79
CA SER A 607 2.08 1.19 -5.56
C SER A 607 3.45 0.52 -5.51
N THR A 608 3.89 0.06 -4.33
CA THR A 608 5.25 -0.46 -4.12
C THR A 608 5.44 -1.85 -4.69
N SER A 609 4.45 -2.75 -4.58
CA SER A 609 4.49 -4.05 -5.25
C SER A 609 4.44 -3.91 -6.77
N GLN A 610 3.70 -2.93 -7.30
CA GLN A 610 3.75 -2.59 -8.72
C GLN A 610 5.14 -2.14 -9.18
N ILE A 611 5.83 -1.31 -8.39
CA ILE A 611 7.21 -0.89 -8.68
C ILE A 611 8.14 -2.11 -8.73
N LEU A 612 8.03 -3.01 -7.75
CA LEU A 612 8.87 -4.21 -7.69
C LEU A 612 8.50 -5.25 -8.76
N GLY A 613 7.25 -5.25 -9.21
CA GLY A 613 6.70 -6.17 -10.19
C GLY A 613 6.07 -7.42 -9.58
N PHE A 614 5.59 -7.34 -8.34
CA PHE A 614 4.96 -8.43 -7.59
C PHE A 614 3.49 -8.16 -7.30
N ASN A 615 2.74 -9.21 -6.93
CA ASN A 615 1.37 -9.11 -6.47
C ASN A 615 1.28 -8.40 -5.13
N GLU A 616 0.09 -7.86 -4.85
CA GLU A 616 -0.15 -7.07 -3.65
C GLU A 616 -0.09 -7.91 -2.37
N CYS A 617 0.71 -7.41 -1.41
CA CYS A 617 0.79 -7.89 -0.05
C CYS A 617 0.78 -9.43 0.10
N PHE A 618 -0.21 -9.95 0.82
CA PHE A 618 -0.50 -11.36 1.03
C PHE A 618 -1.69 -11.86 0.22
N GLU A 619 -2.14 -11.11 -0.79
CA GLU A 619 -3.35 -11.44 -1.55
C GLU A 619 -3.07 -12.49 -2.64
N PRO A 620 -4.04 -13.37 -2.94
CA PRO A 620 -4.03 -14.13 -4.18
C PRO A 620 -4.15 -13.20 -5.40
N TYR A 621 -3.82 -13.70 -6.59
CA TYR A 621 -4.12 -12.97 -7.81
C TYR A 621 -5.64 -12.82 -7.98
N THR A 622 -6.10 -11.59 -8.19
CA THR A 622 -7.52 -11.28 -8.42
C THR A 622 -8.00 -11.79 -9.77
N SER A 623 -7.12 -11.77 -10.78
CA SER A 623 -7.35 -12.31 -12.12
C SER A 623 -6.03 -12.71 -12.77
N ASN A 624 -6.04 -13.70 -13.66
CA ASN A 624 -4.88 -14.03 -14.48
C ASN A 624 -4.76 -13.18 -15.75
N ILE A 625 -5.78 -12.39 -16.09
CA ILE A 625 -5.70 -11.36 -17.13
C ILE A 625 -6.42 -10.09 -16.68
N TYR A 626 -5.74 -8.96 -16.74
CA TYR A 626 -6.27 -7.69 -16.29
C TYR A 626 -5.79 -6.54 -17.17
N SER A 627 -6.61 -5.49 -17.24
CA SER A 627 -6.22 -4.25 -17.92
C SER A 627 -5.42 -3.36 -16.99
N ARG A 628 -4.33 -2.78 -17.48
CA ARG A 628 -3.61 -1.68 -16.83
C ARG A 628 -3.69 -0.41 -17.65
N ARG A 629 -4.17 0.65 -17.04
CA ARG A 629 -4.16 1.99 -17.63
C ARG A 629 -2.87 2.72 -17.28
N VAL A 630 -2.20 3.22 -18.31
CA VAL A 630 -1.10 4.19 -18.20
C VAL A 630 -1.43 5.39 -19.09
N LEU A 631 -0.65 6.46 -19.01
CA LEU A 631 -0.87 7.66 -19.84
C LEU A 631 -0.92 7.36 -21.35
N ALA A 632 -0.21 6.32 -21.78
CA ALA A 632 -0.14 5.88 -23.17
C ALA A 632 -1.34 5.00 -23.63
N GLY A 633 -2.28 4.67 -22.74
CA GLY A 633 -3.45 3.85 -23.06
C GLY A 633 -3.71 2.71 -22.07
N GLU A 634 -4.59 1.79 -22.47
CA GLU A 634 -4.97 0.61 -21.70
C GLU A 634 -4.28 -0.63 -22.27
N PHE A 635 -3.55 -1.35 -21.43
CA PHE A 635 -2.76 -2.52 -21.79
C PHE A 635 -3.33 -3.76 -21.14
N GLN A 636 -3.58 -4.80 -21.93
CA GLN A 636 -3.88 -6.12 -21.38
C GLN A 636 -2.60 -6.75 -20.82
N VAL A 637 -2.66 -7.21 -19.58
CA VAL A 637 -1.56 -7.85 -18.87
C VAL A 637 -2.03 -9.23 -18.44
N VAL A 638 -1.27 -10.25 -18.85
CA VAL A 638 -1.45 -11.63 -18.39
C VAL A 638 -0.56 -11.86 -17.19
N ASN A 639 -1.00 -12.67 -16.24
CA ASN A 639 -0.17 -13.15 -15.14
C ASN A 639 1.13 -13.75 -15.71
N PRO A 640 2.30 -13.16 -15.43
CA PRO A 640 3.56 -13.54 -16.09
C PRO A 640 3.94 -15.00 -15.78
N TRP A 641 3.56 -15.50 -14.61
CA TRP A 641 3.79 -16.90 -14.23
C TRP A 641 2.96 -17.85 -15.08
N LEU A 642 1.66 -17.60 -15.21
CA LEU A 642 0.76 -18.42 -16.04
C LEU A 642 1.20 -18.38 -17.50
N LEU A 643 1.48 -17.19 -18.01
CA LEU A 643 1.88 -17.01 -19.40
C LEU A 643 3.12 -17.84 -19.73
N LYS A 644 4.14 -17.77 -18.87
CA LYS A 644 5.36 -18.57 -19.03
C LYS A 644 5.07 -20.07 -19.04
N ASP A 645 4.27 -20.55 -18.08
CA ASP A 645 3.90 -21.96 -18.02
C ASP A 645 3.14 -22.43 -19.26
N LEU A 646 2.20 -21.63 -19.77
CA LEU A 646 1.45 -21.97 -20.98
C LEU A 646 2.34 -21.95 -22.23
N VAL A 647 3.31 -21.04 -22.33
CA VAL A 647 4.32 -21.04 -23.40
C VAL A 647 5.20 -22.28 -23.32
N ASP A 648 5.73 -22.61 -22.14
CA ASP A 648 6.59 -23.77 -21.90
C ASP A 648 5.87 -25.11 -22.19
N LEU A 649 4.55 -25.16 -21.97
CA LEU A 649 3.68 -26.29 -22.31
C LEU A 649 3.26 -26.33 -23.79
N GLY A 650 3.53 -25.28 -24.57
CA GLY A 650 3.09 -25.13 -25.96
C GLY A 650 1.58 -24.90 -26.11
N LEU A 651 0.93 -24.40 -25.05
CA LEU A 651 -0.52 -24.13 -24.99
C LEU A 651 -0.88 -22.68 -25.29
N TRP A 652 0.09 -21.74 -25.21
CA TRP A 652 -0.19 -20.33 -25.43
C TRP A 652 -0.48 -20.03 -26.91
N SER A 653 -1.62 -19.40 -27.16
CA SER A 653 -2.07 -18.95 -28.49
C SER A 653 -3.05 -17.79 -28.35
N ASP A 654 -3.35 -17.09 -29.44
CA ASP A 654 -4.40 -16.05 -29.44
C ASP A 654 -5.77 -16.63 -29.06
N ASN A 655 -6.07 -17.89 -29.43
CA ASN A 655 -7.29 -18.58 -29.02
C ASN A 655 -7.30 -18.84 -27.51
N MET A 656 -6.20 -19.35 -26.94
CA MET A 656 -6.05 -19.55 -25.50
C MET A 656 -6.23 -18.24 -24.72
N LYS A 657 -5.61 -17.16 -25.18
CA LYS A 657 -5.79 -15.81 -24.62
C LYS A 657 -7.26 -15.39 -24.64
N ASN A 658 -7.93 -15.51 -25.79
CA ASN A 658 -9.35 -15.15 -25.94
C ASN A 658 -10.26 -16.00 -25.03
N ARG A 659 -9.95 -17.28 -24.84
CA ARG A 659 -10.66 -18.17 -23.90
C ARG A 659 -10.49 -17.72 -22.44
N ILE A 660 -9.29 -17.36 -22.02
CA ILE A 660 -9.05 -16.83 -20.67
C ILE A 660 -9.78 -15.50 -20.47
N ILE A 661 -9.82 -14.63 -21.49
CA ILE A 661 -10.59 -13.38 -21.45
C ILE A 661 -12.08 -13.69 -21.27
N ALA A 662 -12.64 -14.59 -22.08
CA ALA A 662 -14.03 -15.01 -22.02
C ALA A 662 -14.44 -15.60 -20.66
N GLU A 663 -13.52 -16.30 -20.00
CA GLU A 663 -13.70 -16.83 -18.64
C GLU A 663 -13.38 -15.81 -17.53
N GLY A 664 -13.21 -14.53 -17.88
CA GLY A 664 -12.94 -13.45 -16.92
C GLY A 664 -11.59 -13.58 -16.21
N GLY A 665 -10.60 -14.20 -16.85
CA GLY A 665 -9.28 -14.48 -16.28
C GLY A 665 -9.15 -15.80 -15.54
N SER A 666 -10.20 -16.62 -15.51
CA SER A 666 -10.13 -17.98 -14.99
C SER A 666 -9.49 -18.94 -16.00
N VAL A 667 -8.80 -19.96 -15.48
CA VAL A 667 -8.29 -21.10 -16.25
C VAL A 667 -9.03 -22.41 -15.93
N GLN A 668 -9.99 -22.40 -15.00
CA GLN A 668 -10.58 -23.63 -14.45
C GLN A 668 -11.40 -24.40 -15.49
N ASN A 669 -12.16 -23.69 -16.32
CA ASN A 669 -13.07 -24.28 -17.30
C ASN A 669 -12.42 -24.56 -18.66
N ILE A 670 -11.13 -24.26 -18.84
CA ILE A 670 -10.43 -24.48 -20.11
C ILE A 670 -9.94 -25.94 -20.17
N PRO A 671 -10.47 -26.80 -21.07
CA PRO A 671 -10.20 -28.24 -21.02
C PRO A 671 -8.73 -28.62 -21.21
N ASN A 672 -8.00 -27.89 -22.06
CA ASN A 672 -6.63 -28.23 -22.47
C ASN A 672 -5.57 -27.90 -21.41
N ILE A 673 -5.95 -27.18 -20.35
CA ILE A 673 -5.03 -26.82 -19.27
C ILE A 673 -4.99 -27.97 -18.23
N PRO A 674 -3.80 -28.51 -17.90
CA PRO A 674 -3.63 -29.55 -16.89
C PRO A 674 -4.18 -29.16 -15.50
N SER A 675 -4.62 -30.15 -14.72
CA SER A 675 -5.26 -29.92 -13.41
C SER A 675 -4.32 -29.32 -12.36
N ASP A 676 -3.03 -29.64 -12.40
CA ASP A 676 -2.00 -29.05 -11.56
C ASP A 676 -1.80 -27.56 -11.88
N ILE A 677 -1.87 -27.17 -13.16
CA ILE A 677 -1.88 -25.75 -13.55
C ILE A 677 -3.13 -25.03 -13.11
N LYS A 678 -4.29 -25.65 -13.27
CA LYS A 678 -5.55 -25.09 -12.77
C LYS A 678 -5.50 -24.86 -11.25
N ALA A 679 -4.91 -25.77 -10.50
CA ALA A 679 -4.76 -25.63 -9.05
C ALA A 679 -3.86 -24.42 -8.68
N LEU A 680 -2.76 -24.22 -9.40
CA LEU A 680 -1.83 -23.10 -9.15
C LEU A 680 -2.43 -21.73 -9.44
N TYR A 681 -3.18 -21.63 -10.53
CA TYR A 681 -3.68 -20.34 -11.04
C TYR A 681 -5.16 -20.10 -10.74
N LYS A 682 -5.66 -20.67 -9.63
CA LYS A 682 -6.94 -20.24 -9.05
C LYS A 682 -6.89 -18.74 -8.74
N THR A 683 -7.92 -18.03 -9.17
CA THR A 683 -8.11 -16.62 -8.81
C THR A 683 -8.67 -16.51 -7.39
N VAL A 684 -8.61 -15.31 -6.79
CA VAL A 684 -9.18 -15.05 -5.46
C VAL A 684 -10.68 -15.40 -5.39
N TRP A 685 -11.40 -15.33 -6.51
CA TRP A 685 -12.83 -15.64 -6.62
C TRP A 685 -13.12 -17.14 -6.56
N GLU A 686 -12.10 -17.97 -6.77
CA GLU A 686 -12.16 -19.43 -6.82
C GLU A 686 -11.56 -20.05 -5.55
N ILE A 687 -10.82 -19.27 -4.77
CA ILE A 687 -10.26 -19.68 -3.49
C ILE A 687 -11.30 -19.46 -2.39
N SER A 688 -11.46 -20.46 -1.53
CA SER A 688 -12.34 -20.37 -0.36
C SER A 688 -11.91 -19.22 0.56
N GLN A 689 -12.82 -18.27 0.79
CA GLN A 689 -12.56 -17.16 1.72
C GLN A 689 -12.34 -17.65 3.16
N ARG A 690 -12.86 -18.83 3.53
CA ARG A 690 -12.54 -19.45 4.82
C ARG A 690 -11.06 -19.83 4.92
N THR A 691 -10.44 -20.27 3.82
CA THR A 691 -8.99 -20.56 3.77
C THR A 691 -8.19 -19.26 3.91
N ILE A 692 -8.62 -18.18 3.24
CA ILE A 692 -8.00 -16.86 3.37
C ILE A 692 -8.05 -16.38 4.84
N LEU A 693 -9.21 -16.45 5.49
CA LEU A 693 -9.37 -16.13 6.91
C LEU A 693 -8.48 -17.01 7.81
N GLN A 694 -8.39 -18.31 7.53
CA GLN A 694 -7.54 -19.23 8.29
C GLN A 694 -6.06 -18.87 8.18
N MET A 695 -5.55 -18.64 6.96
CA MET A 695 -4.16 -18.23 6.76
C MET A 695 -3.87 -16.86 7.39
N ALA A 696 -4.84 -15.94 7.38
CA ALA A 696 -4.75 -14.66 8.07
C ALA A 696 -4.68 -14.84 9.61
N ALA A 697 -5.45 -15.77 10.17
CA ALA A 697 -5.41 -16.08 11.60
C ALA A 697 -4.10 -16.77 12.00
N ASP A 698 -3.62 -17.71 11.16
CA ASP A 698 -2.35 -18.41 11.38
C ASP A 698 -1.17 -17.45 11.42
N ARG A 699 -1.07 -16.51 10.46
CA ARG A 699 -0.04 -15.45 10.49
C ARG A 699 -0.30 -14.41 11.58
N GLY A 700 -1.55 -14.22 11.99
CA GLY A 700 -1.97 -13.26 13.01
C GLY A 700 -1.30 -13.49 14.36
N ALA A 701 -0.93 -14.74 14.67
CA ALA A 701 -0.15 -15.09 15.86
C ALA A 701 1.27 -14.50 15.87
N PHE A 702 1.79 -14.04 14.73
CA PHE A 702 3.11 -13.43 14.59
C PHE A 702 3.02 -11.95 14.13
N ILE A 703 1.83 -11.36 14.21
CA ILE A 703 1.56 -9.96 13.85
C ILE A 703 1.07 -9.22 15.09
N ASP A 704 1.94 -8.38 15.67
CA ASP A 704 1.65 -7.64 16.91
C ASP A 704 0.68 -6.47 16.68
N GLN A 705 0.54 -5.97 15.45
CA GLN A 705 -0.51 -5.04 15.02
C GLN A 705 -1.69 -5.79 14.39
N SER A 706 -2.05 -5.53 13.13
CA SER A 706 -3.05 -6.25 12.34
C SER A 706 -2.62 -6.36 10.87
N GLN A 707 -3.54 -6.69 9.97
CA GLN A 707 -3.29 -6.87 8.54
C GLN A 707 -4.50 -6.41 7.71
N SER A 708 -4.25 -5.77 6.56
CA SER A 708 -5.30 -5.21 5.70
C SER A 708 -6.03 -6.28 4.87
N LEU A 709 -6.95 -7.01 5.50
CA LEU A 709 -7.55 -8.20 4.92
C LEU A 709 -8.75 -7.90 4.02
N ASN A 710 -8.56 -7.88 2.70
CA ASN A 710 -9.68 -7.83 1.76
C ASN A 710 -10.42 -9.17 1.66
N ILE A 711 -11.73 -9.11 1.50
CA ILE A 711 -12.59 -10.28 1.29
C ILE A 711 -13.25 -10.19 -0.07
N HIS A 712 -13.23 -11.31 -0.81
CA HIS A 712 -13.72 -11.38 -2.18
C HIS A 712 -14.90 -12.35 -2.28
N LEU A 713 -16.08 -11.86 -2.65
CA LEU A 713 -17.28 -12.67 -2.84
C LEU A 713 -17.88 -12.45 -4.22
N LYS A 714 -17.86 -13.47 -5.07
CA LYS A 714 -18.43 -13.42 -6.43
C LYS A 714 -19.93 -13.10 -6.41
N GLU A 715 -20.68 -13.81 -5.58
CA GLU A 715 -22.13 -13.63 -5.40
C GLU A 715 -22.41 -13.38 -3.91
N PRO A 716 -22.34 -12.12 -3.46
CA PRO A 716 -22.57 -11.77 -2.07
C PRO A 716 -24.03 -12.06 -1.71
N THR A 717 -24.23 -12.81 -0.63
CA THR A 717 -25.54 -12.93 0.03
C THR A 717 -25.33 -12.58 1.50
N MET A 718 -26.37 -12.06 2.16
CA MET A 718 -26.29 -11.72 3.58
C MET A 718 -25.81 -12.91 4.43
N GLY A 719 -26.24 -14.13 4.10
CA GLY A 719 -25.79 -15.35 4.75
C GLY A 719 -24.30 -15.64 4.57
N LYS A 720 -23.77 -15.53 3.34
CA LYS A 720 -22.34 -15.72 3.06
C LYS A 720 -21.49 -14.66 3.78
N ILE A 721 -21.85 -13.39 3.69
CA ILE A 721 -21.12 -12.30 4.37
C ILE A 721 -21.18 -12.49 5.89
N THR A 722 -22.35 -12.85 6.43
CA THR A 722 -22.50 -13.17 7.87
C THR A 722 -21.56 -14.29 8.28
N SER A 723 -21.58 -15.43 7.58
CA SER A 723 -20.74 -16.59 7.91
C SER A 723 -19.25 -16.26 7.87
N MET A 724 -18.85 -15.37 6.95
CA MET A 724 -17.47 -14.91 6.77
C MET A 724 -17.01 -14.04 7.94
N HIS A 725 -17.80 -13.02 8.32
CA HIS A 725 -17.49 -12.19 9.48
C HIS A 725 -17.42 -13.00 10.77
N PHE A 726 -18.42 -13.84 11.04
CA PHE A 726 -18.43 -14.69 12.22
C PHE A 726 -17.29 -15.69 12.25
N ALA A 727 -16.87 -16.23 11.10
CA ALA A 727 -15.68 -17.08 11.02
C ALA A 727 -14.41 -16.30 11.39
N GLY A 728 -14.21 -15.10 10.82
CA GLY A 728 -13.06 -14.25 11.13
C GLY A 728 -13.00 -13.85 12.61
N TRP A 729 -14.15 -13.47 13.18
CA TRP A 729 -14.29 -13.15 14.61
C TRP A 729 -13.92 -14.33 15.50
N LYS A 730 -14.51 -15.51 15.25
CA LYS A 730 -14.24 -16.74 16.04
C LYS A 730 -12.81 -17.25 15.90
N MET A 731 -12.15 -16.96 14.78
CA MET A 731 -10.72 -17.23 14.60
C MET A 731 -9.83 -16.24 15.36
N GLY A 732 -10.41 -15.20 15.96
CA GLY A 732 -9.72 -14.18 16.72
C GLY A 732 -9.05 -13.13 15.85
N LEU A 733 -9.46 -12.90 14.60
CA LEU A 733 -8.87 -11.82 13.80
C LEU A 733 -9.01 -10.46 14.52
N LYS A 734 -8.06 -9.56 14.29
CA LYS A 734 -8.13 -8.16 14.74
C LYS A 734 -8.89 -7.32 13.72
N THR A 735 -8.47 -7.40 12.46
CA THR A 735 -9.22 -6.90 11.30
C THR A 735 -9.94 -8.06 10.65
N GLY A 736 -11.27 -8.07 10.74
CA GLY A 736 -12.11 -9.07 10.07
C GLY A 736 -12.25 -8.79 8.58
N MET A 737 -12.30 -7.52 8.20
CA MET A 737 -12.44 -7.10 6.81
C MET A 737 -11.93 -5.68 6.60
N TYR A 738 -11.04 -5.50 5.64
CA TYR A 738 -10.72 -4.21 5.03
C TYR A 738 -11.81 -3.89 4.00
N TYR A 739 -11.63 -4.17 2.70
CA TYR A 739 -12.72 -4.06 1.73
C TYR A 739 -13.49 -5.37 1.54
N LEU A 740 -14.80 -5.25 1.35
CA LEU A 740 -15.57 -6.26 0.63
C LEU A 740 -15.50 -5.98 -0.87
N ARG A 741 -14.91 -6.90 -1.63
CA ARG A 741 -14.87 -6.88 -3.09
C ARG A 741 -15.90 -7.86 -3.64
N THR A 742 -16.74 -7.38 -4.54
CA THR A 742 -17.82 -8.17 -5.16
C THR A 742 -17.66 -8.17 -6.68
N MET A 743 -18.20 -9.20 -7.35
CA MET A 743 -18.38 -9.19 -8.80
C MET A 743 -19.87 -9.04 -9.10
N ALA A 744 -20.20 -8.29 -10.16
CA ALA A 744 -21.57 -8.25 -10.64
C ALA A 744 -22.00 -9.66 -11.11
N ALA A 745 -23.25 -10.04 -10.83
CA ALA A 745 -23.80 -11.36 -11.16
C ALA A 745 -23.84 -11.63 -12.68
N SER A 746 -23.83 -10.59 -13.52
CA SER A 746 -23.62 -10.70 -14.96
C SER A 746 -22.38 -9.89 -15.35
N ALA A 747 -21.39 -10.57 -15.94
CA ALA A 747 -20.36 -9.86 -16.68
C ALA A 747 -21.03 -9.28 -17.94
N PRO A 748 -20.74 -8.02 -18.32
CA PRO A 748 -21.14 -7.51 -19.63
C PRO A 748 -20.69 -8.48 -20.72
N ILE A 749 -21.47 -8.64 -21.80
CA ILE A 749 -21.02 -9.36 -22.99
C ILE A 749 -19.69 -8.76 -23.40
N GLN A 750 -18.63 -9.57 -23.41
CA GLN A 750 -17.30 -9.11 -23.77
C GLN A 750 -17.23 -8.92 -25.29
N PHE A 751 -17.54 -7.70 -25.76
CA PHE A 751 -17.52 -7.33 -27.18
C PHE A 751 -16.13 -7.45 -27.83
N THR A 752 -15.08 -7.64 -27.05
CA THR A 752 -13.69 -7.77 -27.52
C THR A 752 -13.31 -9.20 -27.94
N VAL A 753 -14.18 -10.19 -27.70
CA VAL A 753 -13.89 -11.59 -28.03
C VAL A 753 -14.74 -12.05 -29.21
N ASP A 754 -14.07 -12.53 -30.26
CA ASP A 754 -14.73 -13.17 -31.40
C ASP A 754 -15.35 -14.50 -30.96
N GLN A 755 -16.67 -14.51 -30.83
CA GLN A 755 -17.46 -15.66 -30.40
C GLN A 755 -17.38 -16.85 -31.38
N GLU A 756 -17.07 -16.61 -32.66
CA GLU A 756 -16.89 -17.70 -33.63
C GLU A 756 -15.55 -18.40 -33.44
N GLN A 757 -14.48 -17.65 -33.12
CA GLN A 757 -13.17 -18.24 -32.80
C GLN A 757 -13.20 -19.10 -31.53
N LEU A 758 -14.03 -18.77 -30.55
CA LEU A 758 -14.18 -19.58 -29.33
C LEU A 758 -14.80 -20.96 -29.61
N LYS A 759 -15.60 -21.10 -30.68
CA LYS A 759 -16.20 -22.38 -31.10
C LYS A 759 -15.21 -23.32 -31.78
N VAL A 760 -14.06 -22.81 -32.22
CA VAL A 760 -12.99 -23.63 -32.78
C VAL A 760 -12.34 -24.42 -31.64
N GLU A 761 -12.37 -25.75 -31.74
CA GLU A 761 -11.66 -26.62 -30.80
C GLU A 761 -10.17 -26.28 -30.82
N ASP A 762 -9.64 -25.92 -29.66
CA ASP A 762 -8.20 -25.76 -29.50
C ASP A 762 -7.57 -27.15 -29.46
N THR A 763 -6.78 -27.49 -30.47
CA THR A 763 -6.16 -28.81 -30.64
C THR A 763 -4.76 -28.90 -30.03
N ASN A 764 -4.28 -27.82 -29.40
CA ASN A 764 -2.99 -27.83 -28.73
C ASN A 764 -3.02 -28.76 -27.51
N VAL A 765 -2.20 -29.80 -27.56
CA VAL A 765 -2.01 -30.75 -26.46
C VAL A 765 -0.78 -30.34 -25.66
N ALA A 766 -0.91 -30.30 -24.34
CA ALA A 766 0.17 -29.94 -23.44
C ALA A 766 1.40 -30.83 -23.66
N ARG A 767 2.57 -30.24 -23.94
CA ARG A 767 3.82 -30.98 -24.11
C ARG A 767 4.21 -31.66 -22.79
N THR A 768 4.52 -32.95 -22.83
CA THR A 768 5.08 -33.68 -21.68
C THR A 768 6.54 -33.31 -21.49
N ASN A 769 6.83 -32.18 -20.85
CA ASN A 769 8.21 -31.73 -20.64
C ASN A 769 8.84 -32.41 -19.42
N ALA A 770 9.94 -33.15 -19.59
CA ALA A 770 10.66 -33.80 -18.48
C ALA A 770 11.27 -32.80 -17.48
N ALA A 771 11.57 -31.58 -17.93
CA ALA A 771 11.99 -30.46 -17.08
C ALA A 771 10.86 -29.95 -16.16
N TYR A 772 9.62 -30.07 -16.62
CA TYR A 772 8.41 -29.71 -15.88
C TYR A 772 8.20 -30.62 -14.66
N LYS A 773 8.46 -31.93 -14.83
CA LYS A 773 8.45 -32.91 -13.73
C LYS A 773 9.58 -32.72 -12.73
N LYS A 774 10.76 -32.25 -13.15
CA LYS A 774 11.89 -31.98 -12.22
C LYS A 774 11.60 -30.83 -11.25
N ARG A 775 10.75 -29.87 -11.62
CA ARG A 775 10.23 -28.83 -10.70
C ARG A 775 9.13 -29.33 -9.77
N ALA A 776 8.43 -30.41 -10.13
CA ALA A 776 7.29 -30.96 -9.38
C ALA A 776 7.67 -32.06 -8.37
N VAL A 777 8.85 -32.69 -8.50
CA VAL A 777 9.28 -33.81 -7.65
C VAL A 777 10.37 -33.35 -6.69
N GLY A 778 9.95 -32.55 -5.70
CA GLY A 778 10.67 -32.28 -4.46
C GLY A 778 9.83 -32.60 -3.23
N ALA A 779 8.82 -33.45 -3.36
CA ALA A 779 8.00 -33.93 -2.25
C ALA A 779 8.43 -35.36 -1.88
N ALA A 780 9.36 -35.47 -0.93
CA ALA A 780 9.33 -36.45 0.17
C ALA A 780 10.71 -36.59 0.86
N SER A 781 10.68 -36.39 2.19
CA SER A 781 11.65 -36.88 3.19
C SER A 781 13.05 -36.25 3.22
N SER A 782 13.22 -35.24 4.08
CA SER A 782 14.36 -35.22 5.03
C SER A 782 14.14 -34.17 6.12
N THR A 783 14.34 -34.58 7.37
CA THR A 783 14.49 -33.74 8.57
C THR A 783 15.45 -32.57 8.32
N TYR A 784 14.94 -31.34 8.44
CA TYR A 784 15.76 -30.12 8.35
C TYR A 784 16.49 -29.90 9.68
N SER A 785 17.82 -29.99 9.69
CA SER A 785 18.65 -29.46 10.77
C SER A 785 19.18 -28.08 10.37
N ALA A 786 18.69 -27.04 11.06
CA ALA A 786 19.23 -25.70 11.01
C ALA A 786 20.46 -25.59 11.93
N VAL A 787 21.62 -25.21 11.39
CA VAL A 787 22.75 -24.71 12.19
C VAL A 787 23.30 -23.45 11.51
N PRO A 788 23.26 -22.26 12.15
CA PRO A 788 23.91 -21.06 11.64
C PRO A 788 25.42 -21.11 11.88
N ARG A 789 26.23 -20.88 10.84
CA ARG A 789 27.68 -20.67 10.95
C ARG A 789 27.97 -19.18 11.20
N GLY A 790 28.57 -18.85 12.33
CA GLY A 790 29.10 -17.51 12.63
C GLY A 790 30.46 -17.24 11.99
N GLN A 791 30.73 -15.97 11.66
CA GLN A 791 32.06 -15.46 11.33
C GLN A 791 32.43 -14.29 12.26
N ALA A 792 33.68 -14.32 12.73
CA ALA A 792 34.30 -13.37 13.65
C ALA A 792 35.03 -12.21 12.90
N PRO A 793 35.32 -11.08 13.57
CA PRO A 793 35.68 -9.83 12.92
C PRO A 793 37.20 -9.61 12.79
N VAL A 794 37.60 -8.74 11.86
CA VAL A 794 38.98 -8.23 11.73
C VAL A 794 38.97 -6.71 11.85
N ASN A 795 39.72 -6.22 12.84
CA ASN A 795 40.01 -4.81 13.13
C ASN A 795 41.00 -4.18 12.14
N GLY A 796 40.97 -2.86 12.00
CA GLY A 796 42.09 -2.07 11.46
C GLY A 796 41.84 -0.57 11.29
N HIS A 797 42.14 0.19 12.35
CA HIS A 797 42.75 1.55 12.40
C HIS A 797 43.37 2.10 11.08
N SER A 798 43.51 3.40 10.79
CA SER A 798 43.40 4.67 11.54
C SER A 798 43.80 5.85 10.64
N GLU A 799 43.39 7.07 11.04
CA GLU A 799 44.16 8.34 11.05
C GLU A 799 44.26 9.29 9.83
N ASN A 800 43.69 10.48 10.08
CA ASN A 800 44.28 11.83 10.11
C ASN A 800 44.65 12.63 8.85
N GLY A 801 43.93 13.75 8.70
CA GLY A 801 44.49 15.11 8.70
C GLY A 801 44.59 15.82 7.34
N VAL A 802 44.54 17.15 7.19
CA VAL A 802 44.38 18.32 8.08
C VAL A 802 44.44 19.57 7.16
N ASN A 803 43.77 20.67 7.57
CA ASN A 803 43.99 22.11 7.26
C ASN A 803 43.67 22.78 5.90
N GLY A 804 42.67 23.69 5.97
CA GLY A 804 42.86 25.17 5.97
C GLY A 804 42.81 25.90 4.62
N ILE A 805 42.48 27.20 4.49
CA ILE A 805 42.14 28.33 5.38
C ILE A 805 41.74 29.53 4.44
N ASN A 806 40.83 30.40 4.91
CA ASN A 806 40.60 31.84 4.65
C ASN A 806 40.07 32.46 3.33
N GLY A 807 39.13 33.42 3.55
CA GLY A 807 39.22 34.81 3.04
C GLY A 807 38.08 35.26 2.11
N SER A 808 36.94 35.78 2.58
CA SER A 808 36.60 37.16 3.02
C SER A 808 36.20 38.17 1.93
N ASN A 809 35.02 38.75 2.16
CA ASN A 809 34.61 40.16 2.00
C ASN A 809 33.98 40.74 0.70
N ASN A 810 32.71 41.13 0.89
CA ASN A 810 32.06 42.45 0.67
C ASN A 810 31.89 43.06 -0.74
N GLY A 811 30.64 43.49 -1.00
CA GLY A 811 30.35 44.64 -1.87
C GLY A 811 28.94 44.69 -2.48
N SER A 812 27.95 45.17 -1.73
CA SER A 812 26.74 45.88 -2.26
C SER A 812 27.17 47.29 -2.76
N PRO A 813 26.38 48.11 -3.53
CA PRO A 813 24.93 48.33 -3.35
C PRO A 813 24.07 48.83 -4.56
N ARG A 814 22.74 48.95 -4.32
CA ARG A 814 21.73 49.93 -4.85
C ARG A 814 21.40 49.96 -6.36
N ALA A 815 20.23 50.37 -6.85
CA ALA A 815 18.86 50.62 -6.37
C ALA A 815 18.00 51.12 -7.57
N LEU A 816 16.67 51.23 -7.34
CA LEU A 816 15.64 52.03 -8.07
C LEU A 816 15.11 51.44 -9.40
N ALA A 817 13.84 51.56 -9.81
CA ALA A 817 12.55 51.96 -9.23
C ALA A 817 11.49 51.84 -10.34
N ALA A 818 10.21 51.68 -9.94
CA ALA A 818 8.97 52.11 -10.66
C ALA A 818 8.61 51.37 -11.98
N ASP A 819 7.34 51.17 -12.39
CA ASP A 819 6.02 51.55 -11.88
C ASP A 819 4.94 50.78 -12.68
N ALA A 820 3.72 50.71 -12.12
CA ALA A 820 2.39 50.74 -12.79
C ALA A 820 1.99 49.66 -13.85
N SER A 821 0.74 49.24 -14.06
CA SER A 821 -0.58 49.40 -13.42
C SER A 821 -1.62 48.54 -14.20
N SER A 822 -2.87 48.52 -13.70
CA SER A 822 -4.18 48.27 -14.36
C SER A 822 -4.74 46.84 -14.58
N THR A 823 -5.60 46.43 -13.63
CA THR A 823 -7.07 46.15 -13.71
C THR A 823 -7.75 45.70 -15.02
N GLN A 824 -8.62 44.67 -14.93
CA GLN A 824 -10.03 44.71 -15.40
C GLN A 824 -10.91 43.54 -14.87
N GLU A 825 -12.20 43.84 -14.71
CA GLU A 825 -13.28 43.13 -13.97
C GLU A 825 -14.11 42.13 -14.81
N ASN A 826 -14.88 41.29 -14.09
CA ASN A 826 -15.89 40.32 -14.56
C ASN A 826 -17.32 40.92 -14.64
N GLY A 827 -18.17 40.35 -15.50
CA GLY A 827 -19.64 40.53 -15.48
C GLY A 827 -20.41 39.19 -15.33
N PRO A 828 -21.71 39.18 -14.95
CA PRO A 828 -22.44 37.99 -14.49
C PRO A 828 -23.46 37.40 -15.50
N GLN A 829 -23.92 36.15 -15.27
CA GLN A 829 -25.00 35.45 -16.01
C GLN A 829 -26.14 35.01 -15.07
N GLU A 830 -27.38 35.06 -15.58
CA GLU A 830 -28.70 34.88 -14.92
C GLU A 830 -29.20 33.41 -14.83
N GLU A 831 -30.16 33.14 -13.93
CA GLU A 831 -30.83 31.85 -13.65
C GLU A 831 -32.25 31.74 -14.28
N ASP A 832 -32.67 30.52 -14.66
CA ASP A 832 -33.99 30.20 -15.22
C ASP A 832 -35.05 29.80 -14.17
N SER A 833 -36.34 29.94 -14.53
CA SER A 833 -37.51 29.98 -13.63
C SER A 833 -38.22 28.64 -13.34
N GLN A 834 -38.94 28.60 -12.20
CA GLN A 834 -39.50 27.41 -11.50
C GLN A 834 -40.52 26.55 -12.26
N GLN A 835 -41.10 27.01 -13.37
CA GLN A 835 -42.21 26.31 -14.03
C GLN A 835 -41.79 25.13 -14.92
N GLU A 836 -40.52 25.05 -15.34
CA GLU A 836 -40.00 23.90 -16.10
C GLU A 836 -39.58 22.72 -15.21
N SER A 837 -39.60 22.88 -13.87
CA SER A 837 -39.18 21.81 -12.95
C SER A 837 -40.28 20.80 -12.60
N GLU A 838 -41.55 21.18 -12.69
CA GLU A 838 -42.68 20.34 -12.21
C GLU A 838 -43.15 19.29 -13.23
N GLU A 839 -42.87 19.43 -14.53
CA GLU A 839 -43.28 18.44 -15.55
C GLU A 839 -42.32 17.22 -15.66
N ARG A 840 -41.16 17.22 -14.98
CA ARG A 840 -40.21 16.09 -14.99
C ARG A 840 -40.47 15.01 -13.94
N GLU A 841 -41.45 15.18 -13.05
CA GLU A 841 -41.64 14.27 -11.89
C GLU A 841 -42.51 13.02 -12.14
N ASN A 842 -43.02 12.75 -13.35
CA ASN A 842 -43.96 11.63 -13.58
C ASN A 842 -43.62 10.69 -14.76
N ASP A 843 -42.37 10.24 -14.89
CA ASP A 843 -42.04 9.07 -15.73
C ASP A 843 -40.90 8.21 -15.14
N ILE A 844 -41.27 7.12 -14.46
CA ILE A 844 -40.37 6.20 -13.75
C ILE A 844 -39.83 5.05 -14.61
N TYR A 845 -40.00 5.07 -15.95
CA TYR A 845 -39.43 4.04 -16.85
C TYR A 845 -38.85 4.55 -18.18
N SER A 846 -38.64 5.87 -18.39
CA SER A 846 -37.99 6.33 -19.63
C SER A 846 -36.47 6.11 -19.63
N GLN A 847 -36.00 5.40 -20.66
CA GLN A 847 -34.63 4.91 -20.86
C GLN A 847 -33.61 6.01 -21.26
N GLN A 848 -33.52 7.12 -20.52
CA GLN A 848 -32.51 8.16 -20.79
C GLN A 848 -31.95 8.79 -19.51
N VAL A 849 -31.31 8.01 -18.64
CA VAL A 849 -30.28 8.52 -17.71
C VAL A 849 -29.14 7.51 -17.63
N LEU A 850 -28.33 7.47 -18.69
CA LEU A 850 -27.02 6.82 -18.75
C LEU A 850 -26.11 7.73 -19.57
N GLN A 851 -25.82 8.92 -19.04
CA GLN A 851 -24.80 9.78 -19.62
C GLN A 851 -23.76 10.09 -18.54
N CYS A 852 -22.73 9.24 -18.53
CA CYS A 852 -21.42 9.59 -18.03
C CYS A 852 -21.02 10.92 -18.70
N SER A 853 -20.73 11.97 -17.93
CA SER A 853 -20.24 13.23 -18.52
C SER A 853 -18.95 12.94 -19.29
N ILE A 854 -19.03 13.04 -20.62
CA ILE A 854 -17.89 12.86 -21.53
C ILE A 854 -16.81 13.93 -21.27
N GLU A 855 -17.20 15.04 -20.64
CA GLU A 855 -16.34 16.21 -20.41
C GLU A 855 -15.48 16.10 -19.16
N ASN A 856 -15.84 15.25 -18.19
CA ASN A 856 -15.05 15.10 -16.96
C ASN A 856 -14.81 13.64 -16.56
N LYS A 857 -13.98 12.97 -17.37
CA LYS A 857 -13.59 11.56 -17.23
C LYS A 857 -12.75 11.26 -15.98
N GLU A 858 -12.25 12.28 -15.28
CA GLU A 858 -11.36 12.12 -14.12
C GLU A 858 -12.09 11.91 -12.79
N ALA A 859 -13.42 12.15 -12.74
CA ALA A 859 -14.18 12.13 -11.48
C ALA A 859 -14.70 10.73 -11.05
N CYS A 860 -14.58 9.69 -11.89
CA CYS A 860 -15.12 8.37 -11.55
C CYS A 860 -14.09 7.50 -10.80
N ILE A 861 -14.11 7.63 -9.46
CA ILE A 861 -13.24 6.87 -8.53
C ILE A 861 -13.58 5.36 -8.51
N MET A 862 -14.80 4.96 -8.90
CA MET A 862 -15.24 3.56 -8.90
C MET A 862 -14.52 2.67 -9.93
N CYS A 863 -13.83 3.26 -10.91
CA CYS A 863 -13.05 2.52 -11.91
C CYS A 863 -11.54 2.46 -11.62
N GLN A 864 -11.10 2.88 -10.41
CA GLN A 864 -9.69 2.86 -10.00
C GLN A 864 -9.39 1.86 -8.86
N GLY A 865 -10.30 0.92 -8.60
CA GLY A 865 -10.10 -0.21 -7.69
C GLY A 865 -9.73 -1.48 -8.44
#